data_AF-A0A8J4MND1-F1
#
_entry.id   AF-A0A8J4MND1-F1
#
_cell.length_a   1.000
_cell.length_b   1.000
_cell.length_c   1.000
_cell.angle_alpha   90.00
_cell.angle_beta   90.00
_cell.angle_gamma   90.00
#
_symmetry.space_group_name_H-M   'P 1'
#
loop_
_entity.id
_entity.type
_entity.pdbx_description
1 polymer ?
#
loop_
_entity_poly.entity_id
_entity_poly.type
_entity_poly.pdbx_seq_one_letter_code
_entity_poly.pdbx_strand_id
1 'polypeptide(L)'
;FLQGQLSILQEKIDHLERLLAENNEIISNIRDSVINLSESVKDGQKNPEAINFSQGSVSELFPSASVFLAVDSEDCLFASKSGSHGSGVQMLDVYDILPFDNPDGGVWKQGFDITYNENEWDSEPLQVFVVPHSHNDPGWLKTFDDYFRDQTQHILNNMVIKLQEDNRRKFMWSEISYFSKWWDGIDSQKKDAVKRLIKDGQFEIVTGGWVMPDEASPHYFALVDQLIEGHQWLEKNLGVKPKSGWAIDPFGHSPTMAYLLKRTGFSNMLIQRVHYSVKKHFATQKTLEFFWRQNWDLGSSTDILCHMMPFYSYDVPHTCGPDPKICCQFDFKRLPGGRVSCPWRVPPEAIHAGNVQHRAWMILDQYRKKSKLFRTKVLLAPLGDDFRYAESSEWDQQYQNYQKLFDYMNSHPEWHVKAQFGTLSDYFEALHKESSLGEKGSNSFFPVLSGDFFTYADRDHHYWSGYFTSRPFYKRLDRLLESYLRAAEILYSLALVQSSKSEKLRVFPSVDNYKLLTEARRNLGLFQHHDAITGTSKDWVVVDYGTRLFHSIMNLKKVIIDSAHILILKDKGAYNYDTSTPFLKMDDVQSSQDSLPRKTVIKLTSQPRYLLIYNPTEQERFSVVSVNVNSPRVKLLSPSGKPVTVQISAVWDGATTVSHEAYQIFFVAHLPPLGLGVYQLLEVQSSEAVLADYNIYMRNSRQEKPDRLFKIKEMQNSVDNIIVENSYMKLWFSGMSGLLEKINTKDDGKNHQMKVEFAWYGTTSNRDKSGAYLFLPDGDAK
;
A
#
# COMPACT_ATOMS: atom_id res chain seq x y z
N PHE A 1 -27.52 25.83 -22.08
CA PHE A 1 -26.07 25.64 -21.85
C PHE A 1 -25.54 26.54 -20.72
N LEU A 2 -25.75 27.85 -20.74
CA LEU A 2 -25.28 28.77 -19.68
C LEU A 2 -25.94 28.59 -18.30
N GLN A 3 -27.23 28.23 -18.21
CA GLN A 3 -27.95 28.07 -16.94
C GLN A 3 -27.47 26.86 -16.11
N GLY A 4 -27.05 25.78 -16.77
CA GLY A 4 -26.50 24.60 -16.08
C GLY A 4 -25.09 24.82 -15.52
N GLN A 5 -24.27 25.63 -16.20
CA GLN A 5 -22.94 25.98 -15.70
C GLN A 5 -22.99 26.93 -14.49
N LEU A 6 -23.97 27.84 -14.46
CA LEU A 6 -24.24 28.70 -13.29
C LEU A 6 -24.71 27.88 -12.08
N SER A 7 -25.56 26.86 -12.29
CA SER A 7 -25.99 25.95 -11.21
C SER A 7 -24.81 25.18 -10.60
N ILE A 8 -23.88 24.69 -11.43
CA ILE A 8 -22.69 23.96 -10.97
C ILE A 8 -21.72 24.90 -10.23
N LEU A 9 -21.60 26.15 -10.68
CA LEU A 9 -20.81 27.17 -9.97
C LEU A 9 -21.44 27.53 -8.63
N GLN A 10 -22.76 27.64 -8.56
CA GLN A 10 -23.49 27.89 -7.31
C GLN A 10 -23.31 26.72 -6.33
N GLU A 11 -23.46 25.47 -6.77
CA GLU A 11 -23.19 24.30 -5.92
C GLU A 11 -21.74 24.26 -5.41
N LYS A 12 -20.76 24.66 -6.23
CA LYS A 12 -19.36 24.75 -5.80
C LYS A 12 -19.14 25.86 -4.78
N ILE A 13 -19.81 27.00 -4.92
CA ILE A 13 -19.75 28.11 -3.95
C ILE A 13 -20.39 27.68 -2.64
N ASP A 14 -21.61 27.12 -2.68
CA ASP A 14 -22.33 26.65 -1.49
C ASP A 14 -21.57 25.50 -0.76
N HIS A 15 -20.81 24.70 -1.52
CA HIS A 15 -19.92 23.67 -0.96
C HIS A 15 -18.68 24.28 -0.31
N LEU A 16 -18.04 25.26 -0.96
CA LEU A 16 -16.90 25.99 -0.39
C LEU A 16 -17.29 26.75 0.87
N GLU A 17 -18.47 27.36 0.93
CA GLU A 17 -19.00 28.03 2.12
C GLU A 17 -19.22 27.05 3.28
N ARG A 18 -19.71 25.84 3.00
CA ARG A 18 -19.83 24.76 4.00
C ARG A 18 -18.47 24.31 4.53
N LEU A 19 -17.50 24.07 3.65
CA LEU A 19 -16.13 23.73 4.05
C LEU A 19 -15.46 24.85 4.89
N LEU A 20 -15.76 26.12 4.57
CA LEU A 20 -15.25 27.25 5.33
C LEU A 20 -15.90 27.34 6.72
N ALA A 21 -17.20 27.04 6.82
CA ALA A 21 -17.92 26.97 8.09
C ALA A 21 -17.39 25.82 8.97
N GLU A 22 -17.19 24.63 8.40
CA GLU A 22 -16.61 23.47 9.09
C GLU A 22 -15.17 23.76 9.55
N ASN A 23 -14.34 24.37 8.70
CA ASN A 23 -12.99 24.78 9.10
C ASN A 23 -13.00 25.81 10.23
N ASN A 24 -13.94 26.77 10.21
CA ASN A 24 -14.10 27.72 11.30
C ASN A 24 -14.55 27.06 12.60
N GLU A 25 -15.41 26.03 12.53
CA GLU A 25 -15.84 25.25 13.69
C GLU A 25 -14.69 24.40 14.25
N ILE A 26 -13.88 23.76 13.38
CA ILE A 26 -12.66 23.05 13.78
C ILE A 26 -11.67 24.00 14.44
N ILE A 27 -11.46 25.19 13.88
CA ILE A 27 -10.59 26.22 14.47
C ILE A 27 -11.15 26.71 15.81
N SER A 28 -12.47 26.87 15.95
CA SER A 28 -13.11 27.20 17.22
C SER A 28 -12.88 26.10 18.25
N ASN A 29 -13.08 24.84 17.90
CA ASN A 29 -12.86 23.69 18.78
C ASN A 29 -11.39 23.54 19.20
N ILE A 30 -10.44 23.81 18.28
CA ILE A 30 -9.01 23.88 18.59
C ILE A 30 -8.73 25.04 19.56
N ARG A 31 -9.31 26.22 19.31
CA ARG A 31 -9.15 27.39 20.16
C ARG A 31 -9.70 27.14 21.57
N ASP A 32 -10.87 26.52 21.69
CA ASP A 32 -11.51 26.17 22.96
C ASP A 32 -10.70 25.08 23.68
N SER A 33 -10.14 24.11 22.95
CA SER A 33 -9.22 23.11 23.50
C SER A 33 -7.92 23.73 24.03
N VAL A 34 -7.38 24.72 23.31
CA VAL A 34 -6.18 25.47 23.72
C VAL A 34 -6.48 26.39 24.92
N ILE A 35 -7.67 27.00 24.98
CA ILE A 35 -8.11 27.80 26.13
C ILE A 35 -8.24 26.90 27.36
N ASN A 36 -8.92 25.75 27.25
CA ASN A 36 -9.07 24.76 28.33
C ASN A 36 -7.71 24.22 28.81
N LEU A 37 -6.76 23.97 27.90
CA LEU A 37 -5.39 23.60 28.24
C LEU A 37 -4.65 24.74 28.97
N SER A 38 -4.85 25.98 28.53
CA SER A 38 -4.20 27.15 29.15
C SER A 38 -4.77 27.52 30.52
N GLU A 39 -6.06 27.26 30.76
CA GLU A 39 -6.72 27.43 32.05
C GLU A 39 -6.34 26.32 33.02
N SER A 40 -6.23 25.07 32.54
CA SER A 40 -5.70 23.93 33.31
C SER A 40 -4.25 24.14 33.77
N VAL A 41 -3.44 24.89 33.01
CA VAL A 41 -2.07 25.26 33.38
C VAL A 41 -2.02 26.42 34.38
N LYS A 42 -3.04 27.27 34.44
CA LYS A 42 -3.12 28.40 35.39
C LYS A 42 -3.68 28.01 36.77
N ASP A 43 -4.56 27.00 36.84
CA ASP A 43 -5.10 26.50 38.12
C ASP A 43 -4.19 25.48 38.84
N GLY A 44 -3.05 25.12 38.24
CA GLY A 44 -2.09 24.16 38.77
C GLY A 44 -1.02 24.71 39.74
N GLN A 45 -1.15 25.95 40.27
CA GLN A 45 -0.27 26.45 41.34
C GLN A 45 -0.75 26.01 42.74
N LYS A 46 -0.80 24.71 42.99
CA LYS A 46 -0.71 24.14 44.34
C LYS A 46 0.09 22.86 44.29
N ASN A 47 1.22 22.85 44.99
CA ASN A 47 2.12 21.70 45.16
C ASN A 47 1.35 20.38 45.38
N PRO A 48 1.58 19.36 44.54
CA PRO A 48 1.45 17.98 44.93
C PRO A 48 2.83 17.40 45.27
N GLU A 49 2.83 16.60 46.31
CA GLU A 49 3.98 15.91 46.87
C GLU A 49 4.72 15.04 45.84
N ALA A 50 6.02 14.88 46.09
CA ALA A 50 7.00 14.20 45.27
C ALA A 50 6.53 12.82 44.78
N ILE A 51 6.21 12.73 43.48
CA ILE A 51 6.34 11.49 42.74
C ILE A 51 7.77 11.48 42.17
N ASN A 52 8.65 10.74 42.84
CA ASN A 52 9.99 10.45 42.38
C ASN A 52 9.93 9.75 41.01
N PHE A 53 10.10 10.52 39.93
CA PHE A 53 10.66 10.00 38.69
C PHE A 53 12.13 9.68 38.96
N SER A 54 12.36 8.51 39.58
CA SER A 54 13.68 7.92 39.64
C SER A 54 14.23 7.76 38.22
N GLN A 55 15.53 8.01 38.09
CA GLN A 55 16.33 7.92 36.88
C GLN A 55 16.20 6.52 36.24
N GLY A 56 15.15 6.33 35.44
CA GLY A 56 15.00 5.21 34.53
C GLY A 56 15.93 5.45 33.34
N SER A 57 17.01 4.69 33.30
CA SER A 57 17.98 4.68 32.22
C SER A 57 17.29 4.57 30.86
N VAL A 58 17.63 5.49 29.94
CA VAL A 58 17.27 5.45 28.51
C VAL A 58 17.91 4.24 27.79
N SER A 59 18.62 3.36 28.51
CA SER A 59 19.28 2.16 27.98
C SER A 59 18.37 0.95 27.73
N GLU A 60 17.09 0.97 28.11
CA GLU A 60 16.20 -0.22 28.00
C GLU A 60 15.22 -0.18 26.81
N LEU A 61 15.39 0.73 25.84
CA LEU A 61 14.58 0.74 24.60
C LEU A 61 15.06 -0.24 23.51
N PHE A 62 16.02 -1.11 23.81
CA PHE A 62 16.39 -2.23 22.96
C PHE A 62 16.24 -3.53 23.75
N PRO A 63 15.17 -4.33 23.52
CA PRO A 63 15.34 -5.76 23.68
C PRO A 63 16.46 -6.14 22.71
N SER A 64 17.60 -6.54 23.25
CA SER A 64 18.69 -7.15 22.50
C SER A 64 18.25 -8.54 22.04
N ALA A 65 17.21 -8.63 21.23
CA ALA A 65 17.08 -9.72 20.28
C ALA A 65 17.75 -9.20 19.02
N SER A 66 18.96 -9.69 18.75
CA SER A 66 19.52 -9.63 17.41
C SER A 66 18.60 -10.42 16.49
N VAL A 67 17.57 -9.77 15.96
CA VAL A 67 16.83 -10.29 14.80
C VAL A 67 17.67 -9.99 13.56
N PHE A 68 18.92 -10.44 13.57
CA PHE A 68 19.55 -10.80 12.31
C PHE A 68 18.80 -12.06 11.90
N LEU A 69 17.78 -11.90 11.05
CA LEU A 69 17.41 -12.99 10.15
C LEU A 69 18.71 -13.37 9.46
N ALA A 70 19.26 -14.53 9.83
CA ALA A 70 20.44 -15.04 9.15
C ALA A 70 20.06 -15.12 7.66
N VAL A 71 20.75 -14.35 6.83
CA VAL A 71 20.69 -14.58 5.38
C VAL A 71 21.25 -15.97 5.22
N ASP A 72 20.38 -16.92 4.86
CA ASP A 72 20.84 -18.27 4.62
C ASP A 72 21.84 -18.21 3.47
N SER A 73 22.97 -18.92 3.59
CA SER A 73 23.91 -19.06 2.49
C SER A 73 23.24 -19.53 1.19
N GLU A 74 22.12 -20.26 1.29
CA GLU A 74 21.30 -20.65 0.15
C GLU A 74 20.55 -19.46 -0.52
N ASP A 75 20.14 -18.43 0.23
CA ASP A 75 19.50 -17.23 -0.32
C ASP A 75 20.43 -16.50 -1.32
N CYS A 76 21.75 -16.56 -1.09
CA CYS A 76 22.76 -15.92 -1.94
C CYS A 76 23.20 -16.77 -3.14
N LEU A 77 22.85 -18.07 -3.18
CA LEU A 77 23.25 -19.00 -4.25
C LEU A 77 22.24 -19.10 -5.40
N PHE A 78 21.06 -18.48 -5.26
CA PHE A 78 19.95 -18.60 -6.21
C PHE A 78 20.30 -18.12 -7.64
N ALA A 79 21.00 -16.99 -7.78
CA ALA A 79 21.34 -16.42 -9.10
C ALA A 79 22.40 -17.22 -9.87
N SER A 80 23.03 -18.21 -9.21
CA SER A 80 24.14 -19.01 -9.78
C SER A 80 23.72 -20.40 -10.26
N LYS A 81 22.52 -20.88 -9.87
CA LYS A 81 22.03 -22.21 -10.21
C LYS A 81 20.96 -22.12 -11.29
N SER A 82 21.31 -22.51 -12.51
CA SER A 82 20.33 -22.89 -13.54
C SER A 82 19.75 -24.27 -13.19
N GLY A 83 18.61 -24.31 -12.50
CA GLY A 83 17.85 -25.54 -12.27
C GLY A 83 16.63 -25.61 -13.17
N SER A 84 16.28 -26.80 -13.67
CA SER A 84 14.97 -27.01 -14.30
C SER A 84 13.89 -26.87 -13.22
N HIS A 85 12.82 -26.11 -13.51
CA HIS A 85 11.65 -26.03 -12.63
C HIS A 85 11.21 -27.44 -12.21
N GLY A 86 11.09 -27.65 -10.90
CA GLY A 86 10.58 -28.91 -10.34
C GLY A 86 9.14 -29.17 -10.78
N SER A 87 8.62 -30.35 -10.46
CA SER A 87 7.30 -30.89 -10.86
C SER A 87 6.06 -30.18 -10.26
N GLY A 88 6.10 -28.86 -10.06
CA GLY A 88 5.02 -28.02 -9.55
C GLY A 88 4.18 -27.36 -10.66
N VAL A 89 3.09 -26.69 -10.27
CA VAL A 89 2.21 -25.91 -11.16
C VAL A 89 2.82 -24.53 -11.42
N GLN A 90 2.98 -24.14 -12.69
CA GLN A 90 3.49 -22.83 -13.07
C GLN A 90 2.35 -22.03 -13.75
N MET A 91 2.05 -20.81 -13.27
CA MET A 91 0.87 -20.06 -13.71
C MET A 91 0.88 -19.65 -15.19
N LEU A 92 2.04 -19.40 -15.79
CA LEU A 92 2.19 -19.14 -17.23
C LEU A 92 1.83 -20.39 -18.05
N ASP A 93 2.27 -21.58 -17.61
CA ASP A 93 1.86 -22.85 -18.24
C ASP A 93 0.35 -23.08 -18.09
N VAL A 94 -0.23 -22.70 -16.95
CA VAL A 94 -1.69 -22.73 -16.75
C VAL A 94 -2.38 -21.77 -17.72
N TYR A 95 -1.87 -20.56 -17.89
CA TYR A 95 -2.46 -19.58 -18.81
C TYR A 95 -2.42 -20.06 -20.27
N ASP A 96 -1.38 -20.79 -20.68
CA ASP A 96 -1.26 -21.34 -22.04
C ASP A 96 -2.31 -22.42 -22.36
N ILE A 97 -2.84 -23.11 -21.35
CA ILE A 97 -3.86 -24.17 -21.54
C ILE A 97 -5.29 -23.70 -21.27
N LEU A 98 -5.48 -22.53 -20.65
CA LEU A 98 -6.81 -22.02 -20.35
C LEU A 98 -7.47 -21.44 -21.62
N PRO A 99 -8.71 -21.85 -21.95
CA PRO A 99 -9.41 -21.28 -23.09
C PRO A 99 -9.94 -19.86 -22.84
N PHE A 100 -10.01 -19.44 -21.57
CA PHE A 100 -10.65 -18.19 -21.12
C PHE A 100 -12.07 -17.99 -21.67
N ASP A 101 -12.80 -19.10 -21.83
CA ASP A 101 -14.23 -19.07 -22.14
C ASP A 101 -15.06 -18.73 -20.89
N ASN A 102 -16.24 -18.15 -21.11
CA ASN A 102 -17.17 -17.78 -20.04
C ASN A 102 -18.57 -18.42 -20.23
N PRO A 103 -18.67 -19.77 -20.26
CA PRO A 103 -19.96 -20.45 -20.33
C PRO A 103 -20.73 -20.31 -19.01
N ASP A 104 -22.07 -20.23 -19.08
CA ASP A 104 -22.93 -20.20 -17.90
C ASP A 104 -22.90 -21.55 -17.16
N GLY A 105 -22.26 -21.57 -15.99
CA GLY A 105 -22.13 -22.75 -15.11
C GLY A 105 -23.38 -23.08 -14.28
N GLY A 106 -24.50 -22.38 -14.48
CA GLY A 106 -25.74 -22.60 -13.74
C GLY A 106 -25.89 -21.65 -12.54
N VAL A 107 -26.15 -22.19 -11.35
CA VAL A 107 -26.26 -21.37 -10.13
C VAL A 107 -24.92 -20.78 -9.72
N TRP A 108 -23.84 -21.54 -9.89
CA TRP A 108 -22.48 -21.03 -9.88
C TRP A 108 -22.09 -20.60 -11.29
N LYS A 109 -22.35 -19.34 -11.59
CA LYS A 109 -22.29 -18.79 -12.96
C LYS A 109 -20.98 -19.02 -13.69
N GLN A 110 -19.86 -19.02 -12.98
CA GLN A 110 -18.51 -19.10 -13.55
C GLN A 110 -17.84 -20.47 -13.35
N GLY A 111 -18.58 -21.45 -12.83
CA GLY A 111 -18.05 -22.78 -12.58
C GLY A 111 -18.82 -23.86 -13.31
N PHE A 112 -19.29 -24.84 -12.53
CA PHE A 112 -19.99 -26.02 -12.99
C PHE A 112 -20.95 -26.52 -11.90
N ASP A 113 -21.87 -27.42 -12.27
CA ASP A 113 -22.76 -28.03 -11.29
C ASP A 113 -21.98 -28.99 -10.37
N ILE A 114 -22.13 -28.80 -9.05
CA ILE A 114 -21.38 -29.56 -8.05
C ILE A 114 -22.31 -30.59 -7.41
N THR A 115 -21.94 -31.86 -7.54
CA THR A 115 -22.62 -33.00 -6.94
C THR A 115 -21.71 -33.75 -5.98
N TYR A 116 -22.30 -34.50 -5.05
CA TYR A 116 -21.60 -35.32 -4.07
C TYR A 116 -22.40 -36.58 -3.76
N ASN A 117 -21.73 -37.62 -3.25
CA ASN A 117 -22.40 -38.83 -2.78
C ASN A 117 -22.80 -38.63 -1.31
N GLU A 118 -23.99 -39.08 -0.91
CA GLU A 118 -24.52 -38.85 0.45
C GLU A 118 -23.62 -39.45 1.54
N ASN A 119 -23.00 -40.59 1.24
CA ASN A 119 -22.17 -41.40 2.12
C ASN A 119 -20.67 -41.01 2.13
N GLU A 120 -20.31 -39.85 1.59
CA GLU A 120 -18.92 -39.37 1.51
C GLU A 120 -18.29 -39.02 2.88
N TRP A 121 -19.14 -38.70 3.87
CA TRP A 121 -18.71 -38.31 5.22
C TRP A 121 -18.93 -39.40 6.28
N ASP A 122 -19.38 -40.59 5.90
CA ASP A 122 -19.65 -41.70 6.83
C ASP A 122 -18.41 -42.11 7.63
N SER A 123 -17.22 -42.06 6.99
CA SER A 123 -15.94 -42.44 7.61
C SER A 123 -15.35 -41.33 8.48
N GLU A 124 -15.62 -40.08 8.14
CA GLU A 124 -15.07 -38.90 8.80
C GLU A 124 -15.98 -37.70 8.53
N PRO A 125 -16.49 -37.04 9.58
CA PRO A 125 -17.40 -35.90 9.46
C PRO A 125 -16.78 -34.70 8.74
N LEU A 126 -17.61 -33.94 8.02
CA LEU A 126 -17.23 -32.62 7.50
C LEU A 126 -17.03 -31.63 8.66
N GLN A 127 -15.85 -31.03 8.77
CA GLN A 127 -15.57 -29.97 9.75
C GLN A 127 -15.78 -28.61 9.09
N VAL A 128 -16.78 -27.84 9.55
CA VAL A 128 -17.09 -26.52 9.01
C VAL A 128 -16.73 -25.43 10.00
N PHE A 129 -15.81 -24.55 9.61
CA PHE A 129 -15.45 -23.34 10.34
C PHE A 129 -16.12 -22.14 9.69
N VAL A 130 -17.16 -21.63 10.34
CA VAL A 130 -17.80 -20.36 9.96
C VAL A 130 -17.00 -19.23 10.59
N VAL A 131 -16.46 -18.32 9.79
CA VAL A 131 -15.46 -17.35 10.25
C VAL A 131 -15.98 -15.91 10.09
N PRO A 132 -16.53 -15.31 11.17
CA PRO A 132 -17.00 -13.93 11.15
C PRO A 132 -15.87 -12.92 10.92
N HIS A 133 -16.07 -12.00 9.98
CA HIS A 133 -15.14 -10.90 9.69
C HIS A 133 -15.89 -9.62 9.27
N SER A 134 -15.16 -8.51 9.23
CA SER A 134 -15.64 -7.25 8.67
C SER A 134 -14.53 -6.61 7.84
N HIS A 135 -14.78 -6.39 6.54
CA HIS A 135 -13.83 -5.71 5.66
C HIS A 135 -13.98 -4.19 5.86
N ASN A 136 -12.92 -3.51 6.29
CA ASN A 136 -12.98 -2.09 6.68
C ASN A 136 -11.95 -1.30 5.87
N ASP A 137 -12.36 -0.77 4.72
CA ASP A 137 -11.49 0.03 3.85
C ASP A 137 -10.98 1.28 4.55
N PRO A 138 -9.66 1.45 4.71
CA PRO A 138 -9.04 2.66 5.27
C PRO A 138 -9.14 3.93 4.41
N GLY A 139 -10.22 4.05 3.62
CA GLY A 139 -10.56 5.16 2.75
C GLY A 139 -10.87 4.72 1.32
N TRP A 140 -12.13 4.86 0.89
CA TRP A 140 -12.63 4.41 -0.41
C TRP A 140 -13.74 5.31 -0.93
N LEU A 141 -14.97 5.11 -0.46
CA LEU A 141 -16.10 6.02 -0.72
C LEU A 141 -16.12 7.18 0.28
N LYS A 142 -15.69 6.93 1.51
CA LYS A 142 -15.47 7.93 2.55
C LYS A 142 -13.99 7.97 2.91
N THR A 143 -13.57 9.04 3.58
CA THR A 143 -12.19 9.15 4.10
C THR A 143 -11.96 8.14 5.22
N PHE A 144 -10.70 7.90 5.56
CA PHE A 144 -10.32 7.07 6.70
C PHE A 144 -11.09 7.48 7.98
N ASP A 145 -11.07 8.77 8.30
CA ASP A 145 -11.66 9.31 9.53
C ASP A 145 -13.20 9.29 9.51
N ASP A 146 -13.83 9.47 8.35
CA ASP A 146 -15.29 9.38 8.22
C ASP A 146 -15.80 7.95 8.40
N TYR A 147 -15.15 6.96 7.78
CA TYR A 147 -15.46 5.56 8.03
C TYR A 147 -15.22 5.16 9.48
N PHE A 148 -14.17 5.70 10.11
CA PHE A 148 -13.91 5.47 11.52
C PHE A 148 -15.09 5.89 12.39
N ARG A 149 -15.51 7.15 12.23
CA ARG A 149 -16.58 7.77 13.01
C ARG A 149 -17.95 7.13 12.72
N ASP A 150 -18.26 6.87 11.46
CA ASP A 150 -19.60 6.47 11.07
C ASP A 150 -19.85 4.96 11.26
N GLN A 151 -18.81 4.13 11.19
CA GLN A 151 -18.96 2.66 11.12
C GLN A 151 -17.94 1.91 11.98
N THR A 152 -16.65 2.08 11.71
CA THR A 152 -15.59 1.21 12.26
C THR A 152 -15.52 1.21 13.79
N GLN A 153 -15.64 2.39 14.42
CA GLN A 153 -15.63 2.47 15.89
C GLN A 153 -16.79 1.69 16.51
N HIS A 154 -17.94 1.63 15.86
CA HIS A 154 -19.12 0.90 16.35
C HIS A 154 -18.92 -0.61 16.22
N ILE A 155 -18.29 -1.05 15.12
CA ILE A 155 -17.92 -2.46 14.92
C ILE A 155 -17.01 -2.94 16.05
N LEU A 156 -15.94 -2.20 16.34
CA LEU A 156 -14.97 -2.56 17.39
C LEU A 156 -15.57 -2.47 18.81
N ASN A 157 -16.41 -1.47 19.08
CA ASN A 157 -17.13 -1.39 20.35
C ASN A 157 -18.06 -2.59 20.57
N ASN A 158 -18.83 -2.97 19.53
CA ASN A 158 -19.71 -4.14 19.61
C ASN A 158 -18.91 -5.44 19.71
N MET A 159 -17.76 -5.56 19.03
CA MET A 159 -16.89 -6.74 19.14
C MET A 159 -16.54 -7.05 20.58
N VAL A 160 -16.10 -6.04 21.36
CA VAL A 160 -15.73 -6.25 22.77
C VAL A 160 -16.93 -6.76 23.58
N ILE A 161 -18.10 -6.15 23.41
CA ILE A 161 -19.29 -6.50 24.19
C ILE A 161 -19.81 -7.88 23.77
N LYS A 162 -20.01 -8.08 22.47
CA LYS A 162 -20.71 -9.23 21.90
C LYS A 162 -19.89 -10.51 21.97
N LEU A 163 -18.57 -10.46 21.89
CA LEU A 163 -17.77 -11.67 22.11
C LEU A 163 -17.81 -12.17 23.56
N GLN A 164 -17.97 -11.28 24.55
CA GLN A 164 -18.05 -11.67 25.96
C GLN A 164 -19.38 -12.32 26.36
N GLU A 165 -20.44 -12.15 25.56
CA GLU A 165 -21.77 -12.72 25.85
C GLU A 165 -21.81 -14.25 25.67
N ASP A 166 -20.95 -14.83 24.83
CA ASP A 166 -20.89 -16.26 24.55
C ASP A 166 -19.48 -16.66 24.08
N ASN A 167 -18.84 -17.58 24.82
CA ASN A 167 -17.46 -18.00 24.59
C ASN A 167 -17.25 -18.77 23.27
N ARG A 168 -18.33 -19.21 22.62
CA ARG A 168 -18.29 -19.86 21.30
C ARG A 168 -18.13 -18.86 20.16
N ARG A 169 -18.42 -17.57 20.38
CA ARG A 169 -18.33 -16.54 19.33
C ARG A 169 -16.87 -16.26 18.98
N LYS A 170 -16.59 -16.14 17.68
CA LYS A 170 -15.26 -15.87 17.11
C LYS A 170 -15.35 -14.70 16.14
N PHE A 171 -14.36 -13.83 16.10
CA PHE A 171 -14.29 -12.73 15.14
C PHE A 171 -12.85 -12.42 14.74
N MET A 172 -12.64 -11.98 13.50
CA MET A 172 -11.32 -11.63 12.99
C MET A 172 -11.20 -10.15 12.61
N TRP A 173 -9.99 -9.63 12.69
CA TRP A 173 -9.66 -8.26 12.29
C TRP A 173 -8.32 -8.18 11.55
N SER A 174 -8.25 -7.32 10.52
CA SER A 174 -7.09 -7.19 9.64
C SER A 174 -6.41 -5.81 9.74
N GLU A 175 -7.16 -4.71 9.61
CA GLU A 175 -6.61 -3.37 9.39
C GLU A 175 -6.17 -2.70 10.71
N ILE A 176 -4.86 -2.72 10.99
CA ILE A 176 -4.33 -2.18 12.25
C ILE A 176 -4.40 -0.66 12.34
N SER A 177 -4.45 0.05 11.20
CA SER A 177 -4.69 1.51 11.18
C SER A 177 -5.94 1.91 11.95
N TYR A 178 -7.08 1.26 11.67
CA TYR A 178 -8.33 1.48 12.40
C TYR A 178 -8.27 0.99 13.84
N PHE A 179 -7.69 -0.19 14.05
CA PHE A 179 -7.60 -0.77 15.39
C PHE A 179 -6.77 0.11 16.32
N SER A 180 -5.64 0.63 15.85
CA SER A 180 -4.81 1.60 16.57
C SER A 180 -5.58 2.86 16.91
N LYS A 181 -6.29 3.44 15.93
CA LYS A 181 -7.07 4.67 16.16
C LYS A 181 -8.17 4.46 17.21
N TRP A 182 -8.86 3.32 17.18
CA TRP A 182 -9.85 2.96 18.19
C TRP A 182 -9.23 2.71 19.56
N TRP A 183 -8.11 1.99 19.60
CA TRP A 183 -7.40 1.64 20.84
C TRP A 183 -6.96 2.87 21.65
N ASP A 184 -6.57 3.95 20.96
CA ASP A 184 -6.16 5.20 21.60
C ASP A 184 -7.33 5.90 22.32
N GLY A 185 -8.58 5.64 21.89
CA GLY A 185 -9.79 6.25 22.43
C GLY A 185 -10.53 5.45 23.52
N ILE A 186 -10.07 4.24 23.87
CA ILE A 186 -10.76 3.38 24.85
C ILE A 186 -10.05 3.31 26.22
N ASP A 187 -10.83 3.04 27.26
CA ASP A 187 -10.37 2.87 28.64
C ASP A 187 -9.60 1.56 28.89
N SER A 188 -8.96 1.45 30.06
CA SER A 188 -8.19 0.26 30.45
C SER A 188 -9.03 -1.00 30.56
N GLN A 189 -10.29 -0.90 31.00
CA GLN A 189 -11.18 -2.05 31.15
C GLN A 189 -11.50 -2.70 29.80
N LYS A 190 -11.77 -1.90 28.76
CA LYS A 190 -11.95 -2.39 27.39
C LYS A 190 -10.65 -2.97 26.82
N LYS A 191 -9.51 -2.31 27.07
CA LYS A 191 -8.19 -2.83 26.65
C LYS A 191 -7.91 -4.21 27.25
N ASP A 192 -8.23 -4.41 28.53
CA ASP A 192 -8.07 -5.70 29.21
C ASP A 192 -9.08 -6.74 28.75
N ALA A 193 -10.30 -6.33 28.37
CA ALA A 193 -11.28 -7.22 27.75
C ALA A 193 -10.78 -7.73 26.38
N VAL A 194 -10.27 -6.85 25.51
CA VAL A 194 -9.66 -7.23 24.23
C VAL A 194 -8.52 -8.23 24.43
N LYS A 195 -7.57 -7.93 25.32
CA LYS A 195 -6.43 -8.82 25.59
C LYS A 195 -6.89 -10.21 26.04
N ARG A 196 -7.94 -10.30 26.84
CA ARG A 196 -8.56 -11.58 27.22
C ARG A 196 -9.21 -12.28 26.04
N LEU A 197 -10.01 -11.58 25.23
CA LEU A 197 -10.66 -12.16 24.05
C LEU A 197 -9.64 -12.75 23.05
N ILE A 198 -8.48 -12.10 22.90
CA ILE A 198 -7.38 -12.62 22.08
C ILE A 198 -6.77 -13.86 22.74
N LYS A 199 -6.45 -13.80 24.03
CA LYS A 199 -5.87 -14.92 24.77
C LYS A 199 -6.78 -16.16 24.77
N ASP A 200 -8.09 -15.94 24.85
CA ASP A 200 -9.12 -16.98 24.84
C ASP A 200 -9.44 -17.47 23.40
N GLY A 201 -8.78 -16.89 22.38
CA GLY A 201 -8.93 -17.24 20.98
C GLY A 201 -10.28 -16.86 20.38
N GLN A 202 -11.07 -15.98 21.03
CA GLN A 202 -12.33 -15.46 20.49
C GLN A 202 -12.12 -14.34 19.48
N PHE A 203 -11.03 -13.59 19.60
CA PHE A 203 -10.68 -12.52 18.69
C PHE A 203 -9.30 -12.79 18.08
N GLU A 204 -9.23 -12.89 16.76
CA GLU A 204 -7.97 -13.13 16.03
C GLU A 204 -7.59 -11.92 15.18
N ILE A 205 -6.31 -11.52 15.26
CA ILE A 205 -5.72 -10.58 14.30
C ILE A 205 -5.12 -11.39 13.15
N VAL A 206 -5.59 -11.15 11.93
CA VAL A 206 -5.10 -11.77 10.68
C VAL A 206 -4.28 -10.75 9.88
N THR A 207 -3.21 -11.18 9.21
CA THR A 207 -2.18 -10.33 8.57
C THR A 207 -1.48 -9.35 9.54
N GLY A 208 -2.21 -8.44 10.16
CA GLY A 208 -1.71 -7.44 11.10
C GLY A 208 -0.94 -6.29 10.46
N GLY A 209 -1.07 -6.08 9.15
CA GLY A 209 -0.53 -4.90 8.49
C GLY A 209 -1.29 -3.63 8.89
N TRP A 210 -0.67 -2.48 8.68
CA TRP A 210 -1.38 -1.20 8.85
C TRP A 210 -2.64 -1.14 8.00
N VAL A 211 -2.60 -1.75 6.81
CA VAL A 211 -3.72 -1.90 5.88
C VAL A 211 -3.71 -3.30 5.26
N MET A 212 -4.78 -3.66 4.55
CA MET A 212 -4.72 -4.67 3.49
C MET A 212 -4.24 -3.98 2.21
N PRO A 213 -2.98 -4.17 1.78
CA PRO A 213 -2.41 -3.36 0.72
C PRO A 213 -2.86 -3.81 -0.67
N ASP A 214 -2.75 -2.93 -1.67
CA ASP A 214 -2.65 -3.34 -3.07
C ASP A 214 -1.45 -4.29 -3.26
N GLU A 215 -1.50 -5.15 -4.28
CA GLU A 215 -0.43 -6.08 -4.61
C GLU A 215 0.19 -5.83 -6.00
N ALA A 216 -0.35 -4.88 -6.79
CA ALA A 216 0.20 -4.54 -8.11
C ALA A 216 1.08 -3.27 -8.09
N SER A 217 0.55 -2.17 -7.55
CA SER A 217 1.19 -0.84 -7.63
C SER A 217 2.26 -0.60 -6.56
N PRO A 218 2.16 -1.10 -5.32
CA PRO A 218 3.17 -0.84 -4.29
C PRO A 218 4.55 -1.34 -4.64
N HIS A 219 5.56 -0.60 -4.17
CA HIS A 219 6.92 -1.11 -4.11
C HIS A 219 7.13 -1.91 -2.83
N TYR A 220 7.99 -2.93 -2.86
CA TYR A 220 8.19 -3.84 -1.72
C TYR A 220 8.63 -3.10 -0.44
N PHE A 221 9.32 -1.97 -0.57
CA PHE A 221 9.71 -1.13 0.59
C PHE A 221 8.48 -0.68 1.38
N ALA A 222 7.46 -0.12 0.70
CA ALA A 222 6.24 0.32 1.36
C ALA A 222 5.38 -0.85 1.88
N LEU A 223 5.40 -2.01 1.18
CA LEU A 223 4.74 -3.23 1.68
C LEU A 223 5.38 -3.74 2.98
N VAL A 224 6.71 -3.69 3.08
CA VAL A 224 7.43 -4.05 4.31
C VAL A 224 7.16 -3.02 5.40
N ASP A 225 7.23 -1.72 5.08
CA ASP A 225 7.04 -0.64 6.07
C ASP A 225 5.65 -0.69 6.72
N GLN A 226 4.59 -0.90 5.94
CA GLN A 226 3.23 -0.99 6.48
C GLN A 226 3.02 -2.25 7.34
N LEU A 227 3.70 -3.37 7.01
CA LEU A 227 3.71 -4.57 7.86
C LEU A 227 4.46 -4.31 9.18
N ILE A 228 5.61 -3.63 9.12
CA ILE A 228 6.39 -3.27 10.30
C ILE A 228 5.58 -2.38 11.24
N GLU A 229 4.94 -1.32 10.73
CA GLU A 229 4.14 -0.41 11.56
C GLU A 229 3.00 -1.16 12.27
N GLY A 230 2.28 -2.01 11.54
CA GLY A 230 1.21 -2.83 12.12
C GLY A 230 1.72 -3.82 13.18
N HIS A 231 2.79 -4.57 12.89
CA HIS A 231 3.33 -5.59 13.80
C HIS A 231 3.99 -4.99 15.03
N GLN A 232 4.74 -3.90 14.90
CA GLN A 232 5.32 -3.20 16.06
C GLN A 232 4.21 -2.64 16.97
N TRP A 233 3.13 -2.13 16.38
CA TRP A 233 1.99 -1.68 17.16
C TRP A 233 1.33 -2.84 17.92
N LEU A 234 1.12 -3.98 17.25
CA LEU A 234 0.53 -5.19 17.85
C LEU A 234 1.41 -5.75 18.97
N GLU A 235 2.72 -5.86 18.75
CA GLU A 235 3.67 -6.35 19.76
C GLU A 235 3.66 -5.44 21.00
N LYS A 236 3.76 -4.12 20.80
CA LYS A 236 3.81 -3.14 21.89
C LYS A 236 2.52 -3.10 22.73
N ASN A 237 1.35 -3.20 22.10
CA ASN A 237 0.07 -2.98 22.78
C ASN A 237 -0.62 -4.28 23.23
N LEU A 238 -0.46 -5.35 22.46
CA LEU A 238 -1.18 -6.62 22.64
C LEU A 238 -0.26 -7.83 22.86
N GLY A 239 1.03 -7.74 22.50
CA GLY A 239 1.96 -8.88 22.55
C GLY A 239 1.61 -9.99 21.56
N VAL A 240 1.00 -9.62 20.42
CA VAL A 240 0.48 -10.57 19.41
C VAL A 240 1.36 -10.55 18.17
N LYS A 241 1.61 -11.75 17.61
CA LYS A 241 2.20 -11.94 16.28
C LYS A 241 1.28 -12.79 15.41
N PRO A 242 0.63 -12.22 14.39
CA PRO A 242 -0.24 -12.97 13.48
C PRO A 242 0.53 -14.08 12.74
N LYS A 243 -0.18 -15.16 12.37
CA LYS A 243 0.40 -16.35 11.72
C LYS A 243 -0.15 -16.66 10.33
N SER A 244 -1.29 -16.05 10.00
CA SER A 244 -2.05 -16.31 8.77
C SER A 244 -2.37 -14.99 8.07
N GLY A 245 -2.05 -14.92 6.78
CA GLY A 245 -2.40 -13.80 5.92
C GLY A 245 -3.85 -13.88 5.45
N TRP A 246 -4.50 -12.74 5.34
CA TRP A 246 -5.87 -12.55 4.86
C TRP A 246 -5.89 -11.40 3.87
N ALA A 247 -6.05 -11.72 2.58
CA ALA A 247 -6.04 -10.77 1.47
C ALA A 247 -7.25 -11.02 0.57
N ILE A 248 -8.42 -10.49 0.98
CA ILE A 248 -9.69 -10.75 0.27
C ILE A 248 -10.01 -9.75 -0.84
N ASP A 249 -9.41 -8.56 -0.81
CA ASP A 249 -9.80 -7.44 -1.67
C ASP A 249 -8.71 -6.80 -2.57
N PRO A 250 -7.40 -7.15 -2.51
CA PRO A 250 -6.46 -6.72 -3.56
C PRO A 250 -6.89 -7.21 -4.95
N PHE A 251 -6.78 -6.39 -6.00
CA PHE A 251 -7.35 -6.68 -7.32
C PHE A 251 -6.42 -7.54 -8.19
N GLY A 252 -6.21 -8.78 -7.77
CA GLY A 252 -5.14 -9.68 -8.23
C GLY A 252 -4.05 -9.79 -7.16
N HIS A 253 -3.25 -10.86 -7.22
CA HIS A 253 -2.32 -11.20 -6.14
C HIS A 253 -0.89 -11.45 -6.66
N SER A 254 0.08 -10.95 -5.91
CA SER A 254 1.51 -11.00 -6.21
C SER A 254 2.21 -12.03 -5.33
N PRO A 255 3.12 -12.87 -5.89
CA PRO A 255 3.95 -13.76 -5.09
C PRO A 255 4.88 -12.99 -4.14
N THR A 256 5.06 -11.67 -4.35
CA THR A 256 5.79 -10.80 -3.41
C THR A 256 5.18 -10.83 -2.02
N MET A 257 3.84 -10.77 -1.90
CA MET A 257 3.20 -10.78 -0.59
C MET A 257 3.34 -12.14 0.09
N ALA A 258 3.23 -13.24 -0.67
CA ALA A 258 3.52 -14.59 -0.21
C ALA A 258 4.95 -14.70 0.36
N TYR A 259 5.95 -14.17 -0.36
CA TYR A 259 7.34 -14.13 0.10
C TYR A 259 7.50 -13.32 1.38
N LEU A 260 6.98 -12.09 1.44
CA LEU A 260 7.12 -11.22 2.61
C LEU A 260 6.45 -11.82 3.86
N LEU A 261 5.26 -12.39 3.72
CA LEU A 261 4.58 -13.11 4.80
C LEU A 261 5.41 -14.31 5.28
N LYS A 262 5.90 -15.13 4.36
CA LYS A 262 6.76 -16.27 4.72
C LYS A 262 8.01 -15.82 5.50
N ARG A 263 8.70 -14.78 5.01
CA ARG A 263 9.92 -14.23 5.64
C ARG A 263 9.67 -13.55 6.98
N THR A 264 8.43 -13.16 7.27
CA THR A 264 8.04 -12.60 8.58
C THR A 264 7.53 -13.67 9.58
N GLY A 265 7.51 -14.94 9.16
CA GLY A 265 7.19 -16.10 10.00
C GLY A 265 5.77 -16.63 9.85
N PHE A 266 5.05 -16.23 8.80
CA PHE A 266 3.73 -16.78 8.50
C PHE A 266 3.88 -18.17 7.90
N SER A 267 2.90 -19.02 8.21
CA SER A 267 2.82 -20.38 7.64
C SER A 267 1.70 -20.50 6.61
N ASN A 268 0.71 -19.60 6.68
CA ASN A 268 -0.49 -19.67 5.88
C ASN A 268 -0.86 -18.30 5.31
N MET A 269 -1.59 -18.31 4.20
CA MET A 269 -2.25 -17.14 3.66
C MET A 269 -3.53 -17.51 2.92
N LEU A 270 -4.43 -16.54 2.78
CA LEU A 270 -5.65 -16.66 2.01
C LEU A 270 -5.75 -15.52 0.99
N ILE A 271 -6.17 -15.87 -0.22
CA ILE A 271 -6.41 -14.95 -1.34
C ILE A 271 -7.81 -15.14 -1.94
N GLN A 272 -8.33 -14.12 -2.61
CA GLN A 272 -9.68 -14.16 -3.18
C GLN A 272 -9.78 -13.66 -4.61
N ARG A 273 -9.33 -12.46 -4.96
CA ARG A 273 -9.59 -11.89 -6.29
C ARG A 273 -8.61 -12.41 -7.34
N VAL A 274 -8.89 -13.62 -7.78
CA VAL A 274 -8.20 -14.32 -8.87
C VAL A 274 -9.17 -14.47 -10.05
N HIS A 275 -8.65 -14.43 -11.28
CA HIS A 275 -9.44 -14.56 -12.51
C HIS A 275 -10.41 -15.76 -12.44
N TYR A 276 -11.67 -15.57 -12.82
CA TYR A 276 -12.70 -16.60 -12.65
C TYR A 276 -12.39 -17.93 -13.36
N SER A 277 -11.81 -17.89 -14.57
CA SER A 277 -11.36 -19.11 -15.28
C SER A 277 -10.26 -19.87 -14.54
N VAL A 278 -9.37 -19.15 -13.83
CA VAL A 278 -8.33 -19.76 -12.99
C VAL A 278 -9.01 -20.44 -11.78
N LYS A 279 -9.92 -19.76 -11.08
CA LYS A 279 -10.70 -20.39 -10.00
C LYS A 279 -11.40 -21.66 -10.46
N LYS A 280 -12.05 -21.64 -11.63
CA LYS A 280 -12.73 -22.81 -12.23
C LYS A 280 -11.75 -23.97 -12.49
N HIS A 281 -10.58 -23.68 -13.05
CA HIS A 281 -9.55 -24.68 -13.33
C HIS A 281 -9.04 -25.36 -12.06
N PHE A 282 -8.64 -24.56 -11.07
CA PHE A 282 -8.13 -25.06 -9.80
C PHE A 282 -9.20 -25.78 -8.98
N ALA A 283 -10.46 -25.31 -9.04
CA ALA A 283 -11.60 -25.98 -8.41
C ALA A 283 -11.86 -27.37 -9.03
N THR A 284 -11.75 -27.49 -10.36
CA THR A 284 -11.95 -28.77 -11.08
C THR A 284 -10.90 -29.80 -10.67
N GLN A 285 -9.66 -29.35 -10.43
CA GLN A 285 -8.55 -30.21 -10.04
C GLN A 285 -8.38 -30.39 -8.52
N LYS A 286 -9.20 -29.70 -7.72
CA LYS A 286 -9.06 -29.61 -6.25
C LYS A 286 -7.66 -29.16 -5.83
N THR A 287 -7.18 -28.09 -6.46
CA THR A 287 -5.85 -27.50 -6.23
C THR A 287 -5.92 -26.08 -5.70
N LEU A 288 -7.10 -25.63 -5.23
CA LEU A 288 -7.30 -24.31 -4.62
C LEU A 288 -6.49 -24.11 -3.31
N GLU A 289 -5.97 -25.18 -2.74
CA GLU A 289 -5.00 -25.15 -1.64
C GLU A 289 -3.65 -25.61 -2.19
N PHE A 290 -2.61 -24.78 -2.06
CA PHE A 290 -1.29 -25.02 -2.66
C PHE A 290 -0.18 -24.37 -1.85
N PHE A 291 1.03 -24.91 -1.93
CA PHE A 291 2.23 -24.22 -1.45
C PHE A 291 2.67 -23.20 -2.48
N TRP A 292 2.52 -21.91 -2.19
CA TRP A 292 2.93 -20.85 -3.09
C TRP A 292 4.41 -20.54 -2.92
N ARG A 293 5.18 -20.79 -3.98
CA ARG A 293 6.64 -20.67 -4.05
C ARG A 293 7.04 -19.56 -5.00
N GLN A 294 8.17 -18.91 -4.71
CA GLN A 294 8.77 -17.96 -5.66
C GLN A 294 9.28 -18.66 -6.91
N ASN A 295 9.14 -18.01 -8.07
CA ASN A 295 9.55 -18.57 -9.37
C ASN A 295 11.02 -19.00 -9.42
N TRP A 296 11.87 -18.38 -8.59
CA TRP A 296 13.30 -18.61 -8.53
C TRP A 296 13.75 -19.55 -7.41
N ASP A 297 12.84 -19.97 -6.52
CA ASP A 297 13.16 -20.89 -5.45
C ASP A 297 13.12 -22.34 -5.96
N LEU A 298 14.28 -22.99 -5.96
CA LEU A 298 14.43 -24.39 -6.37
C LEU A 298 14.18 -25.36 -5.21
N GLY A 299 14.28 -24.87 -3.97
CA GLY A 299 13.98 -25.61 -2.74
C GLY A 299 12.54 -25.39 -2.31
N SER A 300 12.27 -25.39 -1.02
CA SER A 300 10.93 -25.11 -0.44
C SER A 300 10.98 -24.02 0.63
N SER A 301 12.04 -23.21 0.64
CA SER A 301 12.29 -22.24 1.72
C SER A 301 11.27 -21.09 1.69
N THR A 302 10.73 -20.79 0.51
CA THR A 302 9.72 -19.75 0.31
C THR A 302 8.28 -20.25 0.33
N ASP A 303 8.05 -21.54 0.53
CA ASP A 303 6.72 -22.15 0.49
C ASP A 303 5.83 -21.63 1.64
N ILE A 304 4.68 -21.08 1.27
CA ILE A 304 3.59 -20.74 2.19
C ILE A 304 2.31 -21.43 1.75
N LEU A 305 1.58 -22.04 2.69
CA LEU A 305 0.32 -22.69 2.36
C LEU A 305 -0.72 -21.60 2.05
N CYS A 306 -1.20 -21.58 0.81
CA CYS A 306 -2.17 -20.61 0.33
C CYS A 306 -3.52 -21.29 0.12
N HIS A 307 -4.59 -20.67 0.63
CA HIS A 307 -5.97 -20.98 0.30
C HIS A 307 -6.50 -19.95 -0.70
N MET A 308 -6.89 -20.40 -1.89
CA MET A 308 -7.64 -19.59 -2.85
C MET A 308 -9.15 -19.84 -2.66
N MET A 309 -9.87 -18.80 -2.28
CA MET A 309 -11.33 -18.88 -2.19
C MET A 309 -11.95 -19.17 -3.59
N PRO A 310 -12.99 -20.02 -3.70
CA PRO A 310 -13.42 -20.57 -4.99
C PRO A 310 -14.37 -19.69 -5.80
N PHE A 311 -15.06 -18.75 -5.15
CA PHE A 311 -16.22 -18.05 -5.73
C PHE A 311 -15.95 -16.57 -6.00
N TYR A 312 -16.96 -15.90 -6.55
CA TYR A 312 -16.89 -14.55 -7.11
C TYR A 312 -16.54 -13.45 -6.08
N SER A 313 -17.13 -13.49 -4.88
CA SER A 313 -16.95 -12.47 -3.85
C SER A 313 -16.60 -13.08 -2.49
N TYR A 314 -16.13 -12.24 -1.56
CA TYR A 314 -15.97 -12.60 -0.15
C TYR A 314 -17.22 -12.32 0.70
N ASP A 315 -18.29 -11.79 0.09
CA ASP A 315 -19.57 -11.58 0.77
C ASP A 315 -20.24 -12.90 1.17
N VAL A 316 -21.22 -12.84 2.08
CA VAL A 316 -21.96 -14.03 2.55
C VAL A 316 -22.60 -14.84 1.40
N PRO A 317 -23.27 -14.21 0.41
CA PRO A 317 -23.81 -14.93 -0.75
C PRO A 317 -22.80 -15.78 -1.52
N HIS A 318 -21.52 -15.40 -1.57
CA HIS A 318 -20.51 -16.13 -2.34
C HIS A 318 -19.49 -16.87 -1.46
N THR A 319 -19.81 -17.14 -0.19
CA THR A 319 -18.87 -17.81 0.73
C THR A 319 -19.42 -19.06 1.39
N CYS A 320 -20.74 -19.23 1.46
CA CYS A 320 -21.35 -20.43 2.03
C CYS A 320 -21.28 -21.66 1.09
N GLY A 321 -21.32 -21.43 -0.23
CA GLY A 321 -21.40 -22.47 -1.26
C GLY A 321 -21.68 -21.90 -2.65
N PRO A 322 -21.93 -22.76 -3.65
CA PRO A 322 -22.01 -22.36 -5.06
C PRO A 322 -23.28 -21.58 -5.45
N ASP A 323 -24.38 -21.70 -4.70
CA ASP A 323 -25.64 -21.02 -5.03
C ASP A 323 -25.85 -19.77 -4.17
N PRO A 324 -25.60 -18.56 -4.72
CA PRO A 324 -25.75 -17.33 -3.95
C PRO A 324 -27.20 -17.00 -3.62
N LYS A 325 -28.19 -17.56 -4.34
CA LYS A 325 -29.61 -17.43 -3.97
C LYS A 325 -29.91 -18.17 -2.66
N ILE A 326 -29.22 -19.28 -2.38
CA ILE A 326 -29.35 -20.01 -1.12
C ILE A 326 -28.53 -19.32 -0.04
N CYS A 327 -27.24 -19.05 -0.30
CA CYS A 327 -26.34 -18.45 0.67
C CYS A 327 -26.80 -17.08 1.17
N CYS A 328 -27.41 -16.25 0.30
CA CYS A 328 -27.95 -14.96 0.72
C CYS A 328 -29.03 -15.09 1.80
N GLN A 329 -29.76 -16.20 1.87
CA GLN A 329 -30.77 -16.44 2.91
C GLN A 329 -30.15 -16.78 4.27
N PHE A 330 -28.84 -16.96 4.34
CA PHE A 330 -28.07 -17.14 5.59
C PHE A 330 -27.21 -15.92 5.92
N ASP A 331 -27.46 -14.80 5.22
CA ASP A 331 -27.04 -13.47 5.63
C ASP A 331 -28.17 -12.82 6.44
N PHE A 332 -28.15 -12.99 7.78
CA PHE A 332 -29.25 -12.50 8.61
C PHE A 332 -29.32 -10.98 8.74
N LYS A 333 -28.32 -10.22 8.26
CA LYS A 333 -28.45 -8.75 8.12
C LYS A 333 -29.49 -8.37 7.06
N ARG A 334 -29.79 -9.29 6.13
CA ARG A 334 -30.75 -9.08 5.04
C ARG A 334 -32.18 -9.52 5.40
N LEU A 335 -32.45 -9.80 6.68
CA LEU A 335 -33.80 -10.11 7.16
C LEU A 335 -34.80 -9.01 6.73
N PRO A 336 -36.06 -9.37 6.42
CA PRO A 336 -37.08 -8.41 6.00
C PRO A 336 -37.25 -7.25 6.99
N GLY A 337 -37.48 -6.05 6.47
CA GLY A 337 -37.60 -4.81 7.25
C GLY A 337 -36.30 -4.02 7.42
N GLY A 338 -35.15 -4.59 7.00
CA GLY A 338 -33.87 -3.91 6.94
C GLY A 338 -33.65 -3.08 5.66
N ARG A 339 -32.50 -2.41 5.58
CA ARG A 339 -32.08 -1.60 4.40
C ARG A 339 -31.46 -2.43 3.26
N VAL A 340 -31.05 -3.66 3.56
CA VAL A 340 -30.36 -4.55 2.61
C VAL A 340 -31.24 -5.76 2.34
N SER A 341 -31.33 -6.19 1.09
CA SER A 341 -32.13 -7.35 0.67
C SER A 341 -31.30 -8.29 -0.21
N CYS A 342 -31.84 -9.49 -0.47
CA CYS A 342 -31.24 -10.44 -1.39
C CYS A 342 -31.59 -10.12 -2.85
N PRO A 343 -30.60 -9.88 -3.73
CA PRO A 343 -30.85 -9.64 -5.16
C PRO A 343 -31.62 -10.76 -5.85
N TRP A 344 -31.46 -12.00 -5.38
CA TRP A 344 -32.14 -13.19 -5.88
C TRP A 344 -33.59 -13.34 -5.41
N ARG A 345 -34.17 -12.31 -4.79
CA ARG A 345 -35.60 -12.18 -4.41
C ARG A 345 -36.13 -13.23 -3.44
N VAL A 346 -35.25 -13.96 -2.77
CA VAL A 346 -35.59 -14.85 -1.64
C VAL A 346 -34.90 -14.31 -0.39
N PRO A 347 -35.64 -13.74 0.57
CA PRO A 347 -35.04 -13.17 1.77
C PRO A 347 -34.62 -14.26 2.76
N PRO A 348 -33.73 -13.94 3.72
CA PRO A 348 -33.50 -14.75 4.91
C PRO A 348 -34.77 -14.88 5.76
N GLU A 349 -34.83 -15.96 6.54
CA GLU A 349 -35.84 -16.18 7.57
C GLU A 349 -35.14 -16.45 8.91
N ALA A 350 -35.69 -15.90 10.00
CA ALA A 350 -35.17 -16.18 11.33
C ALA A 350 -35.31 -17.68 11.66
N ILE A 351 -34.27 -18.25 12.25
CA ILE A 351 -34.22 -19.68 12.59
C ILE A 351 -35.01 -19.92 13.87
N HIS A 352 -35.95 -20.85 13.79
CA HIS A 352 -36.83 -21.26 14.88
C HIS A 352 -37.10 -22.77 14.80
N ALA A 353 -37.70 -23.34 15.85
CA ALA A 353 -37.93 -24.79 15.95
C ALA A 353 -38.67 -25.38 14.72
N GLY A 354 -39.64 -24.64 14.15
CA GLY A 354 -40.40 -25.10 12.98
C GLY A 354 -39.65 -25.10 11.62
N ASN A 355 -38.52 -24.42 11.47
CA ASN A 355 -37.78 -24.36 10.19
C ASN A 355 -36.34 -24.87 10.28
N VAL A 356 -35.77 -25.02 11.49
CA VAL A 356 -34.34 -25.30 11.69
C VAL A 356 -33.86 -26.54 10.95
N GLN A 357 -34.62 -27.63 10.90
CA GLN A 357 -34.25 -28.84 10.17
C GLN A 357 -34.05 -28.57 8.68
N HIS A 358 -35.04 -27.97 8.02
CA HIS A 358 -34.96 -27.67 6.60
C HIS A 358 -33.84 -26.67 6.29
N ARG A 359 -33.72 -25.63 7.11
CA ARG A 359 -32.69 -24.58 6.95
C ARG A 359 -31.27 -25.12 7.19
N ALA A 360 -31.09 -25.99 8.18
CA ALA A 360 -29.82 -26.66 8.45
C ALA A 360 -29.41 -27.57 7.29
N TRP A 361 -30.35 -28.32 6.73
CA TRP A 361 -30.07 -29.14 5.54
C TRP A 361 -29.67 -28.28 4.33
N MET A 362 -30.38 -27.17 4.08
CA MET A 362 -30.08 -26.26 2.96
C MET A 362 -28.67 -25.69 3.02
N ILE A 363 -28.21 -25.21 4.19
CA ILE A 363 -26.86 -24.67 4.31
C ILE A 363 -25.80 -25.79 4.32
N LEU A 364 -26.12 -26.95 4.89
CA LEU A 364 -25.22 -28.11 4.87
C LEU A 364 -25.00 -28.61 3.44
N ASP A 365 -26.03 -28.62 2.59
CA ASP A 365 -25.89 -28.95 1.16
C ASP A 365 -24.89 -28.00 0.47
N GLN A 366 -24.96 -26.70 0.77
CA GLN A 366 -24.01 -25.72 0.23
C GLN A 366 -22.58 -25.94 0.74
N TYR A 367 -22.41 -26.23 2.04
CA TYR A 367 -21.12 -26.60 2.61
C TYR A 367 -20.54 -27.87 2.00
N ARG A 368 -21.36 -28.91 1.84
CA ARG A 368 -20.96 -30.17 1.19
C ARG A 368 -20.53 -29.92 -0.26
N LYS A 369 -21.30 -29.17 -1.05
CA LYS A 369 -20.89 -28.78 -2.41
C LYS A 369 -19.58 -28.01 -2.41
N LYS A 370 -19.41 -27.02 -1.53
CA LYS A 370 -18.16 -26.25 -1.45
C LYS A 370 -16.96 -27.15 -1.10
N SER A 371 -17.13 -28.10 -0.19
CA SER A 371 -16.05 -29.02 0.22
C SER A 371 -15.54 -29.90 -0.93
N LYS A 372 -16.36 -30.15 -1.96
CA LYS A 372 -15.95 -30.91 -3.15
C LYS A 372 -14.87 -30.23 -3.98
N LEU A 373 -14.66 -28.93 -3.79
CA LEU A 373 -13.63 -28.15 -4.47
C LEU A 373 -12.25 -28.27 -3.80
N PHE A 374 -12.17 -28.90 -2.63
CA PHE A 374 -10.97 -29.04 -1.82
C PHE A 374 -10.59 -30.53 -1.62
N ARG A 375 -9.37 -30.75 -1.12
CA ARG A 375 -8.82 -32.11 -0.91
C ARG A 375 -9.24 -32.72 0.42
N THR A 376 -9.49 -31.88 1.42
CA THR A 376 -9.76 -32.27 2.80
C THR A 376 -11.26 -32.18 3.14
N LYS A 377 -11.62 -32.71 4.31
CA LYS A 377 -12.95 -32.56 4.93
C LYS A 377 -12.99 -31.39 5.92
N VAL A 378 -12.03 -30.46 5.83
CA VAL A 378 -12.04 -29.19 6.56
C VAL A 378 -12.50 -28.07 5.62
N LEU A 379 -13.59 -27.39 5.98
CA LEU A 379 -14.19 -26.33 5.19
C LEU A 379 -14.11 -24.99 5.89
N LEU A 380 -13.57 -24.00 5.17
CA LEU A 380 -13.64 -22.58 5.54
C LEU A 380 -14.91 -21.94 4.97
N ALA A 381 -15.70 -21.26 5.79
CA ALA A 381 -16.88 -20.49 5.39
C ALA A 381 -16.85 -19.07 5.99
N PRO A 382 -16.25 -18.08 5.31
CA PRO A 382 -16.27 -16.70 5.78
C PRO A 382 -17.70 -16.18 5.97
N LEU A 383 -17.91 -15.38 7.01
CA LEU A 383 -19.19 -14.76 7.33
C LEU A 383 -18.99 -13.25 7.54
N GLY A 384 -18.96 -12.51 6.45
CA GLY A 384 -18.71 -11.08 6.47
C GLY A 384 -18.99 -10.44 5.13
N ASP A 385 -18.75 -9.13 5.09
CA ASP A 385 -18.91 -8.23 3.94
C ASP A 385 -18.30 -6.87 4.36
N ASP A 386 -18.40 -5.86 3.51
CA ASP A 386 -17.93 -4.50 3.78
C ASP A 386 -18.65 -3.89 4.99
N PHE A 387 -17.86 -3.40 5.95
CA PHE A 387 -18.30 -2.70 7.16
C PHE A 387 -19.46 -3.39 7.89
N ARG A 388 -19.44 -4.74 7.93
CA ARG A 388 -20.37 -5.55 8.73
C ARG A 388 -20.06 -5.41 10.21
N TYR A 389 -21.02 -5.81 11.02
CA TYR A 389 -21.01 -5.89 12.47
C TYR A 389 -21.09 -4.53 13.17
N ALA A 390 -21.60 -3.50 12.46
CA ALA A 390 -21.70 -2.14 12.97
C ALA A 390 -22.87 -1.94 13.95
N GLU A 391 -23.96 -2.69 13.81
CA GLU A 391 -25.12 -2.62 14.68
C GLU A 391 -25.15 -3.80 15.66
N SER A 392 -25.48 -3.55 16.93
CA SER A 392 -25.56 -4.59 17.97
C SER A 392 -26.59 -5.69 17.64
N SER A 393 -27.72 -5.31 17.04
CA SER A 393 -28.76 -6.22 16.54
C SER A 393 -28.24 -7.17 15.46
N GLU A 394 -27.31 -6.70 14.63
CA GLU A 394 -26.71 -7.47 13.54
C GLU A 394 -25.85 -8.61 14.09
N TRP A 395 -25.08 -8.35 15.16
CA TRP A 395 -24.37 -9.39 15.91
C TRP A 395 -25.35 -10.45 16.42
N ASP A 396 -26.39 -10.03 17.12
CA ASP A 396 -27.36 -10.96 17.70
C ASP A 396 -28.04 -11.81 16.63
N GLN A 397 -28.48 -11.20 15.53
CA GLN A 397 -29.12 -11.90 14.42
C GLN A 397 -28.17 -12.91 13.77
N GLN A 398 -26.92 -12.55 13.50
CA GLN A 398 -25.96 -13.48 12.90
C GLN A 398 -25.66 -14.63 13.87
N TYR A 399 -25.19 -14.33 15.08
CA TYR A 399 -24.72 -15.37 15.99
C TYR A 399 -25.84 -16.28 16.48
N GLN A 400 -27.01 -15.75 16.85
CA GLN A 400 -28.09 -16.58 17.38
C GLN A 400 -28.68 -17.52 16.33
N ASN A 401 -28.82 -17.06 15.08
CA ASN A 401 -29.36 -17.90 14.02
C ASN A 401 -28.37 -18.99 13.60
N TYR A 402 -27.10 -18.64 13.40
CA TYR A 402 -26.06 -19.64 13.11
C TYR A 402 -25.88 -20.63 14.26
N GLN A 403 -25.94 -20.19 15.52
CA GLN A 403 -25.82 -21.09 16.67
C GLN A 403 -26.95 -22.13 16.70
N LYS A 404 -28.20 -21.74 16.40
CA LYS A 404 -29.31 -22.70 16.28
C LYS A 404 -29.09 -23.72 15.16
N LEU A 405 -28.50 -23.29 14.03
CA LEU A 405 -28.16 -24.19 12.92
C LEU A 405 -27.04 -25.16 13.33
N PHE A 406 -26.01 -24.68 14.02
CA PHE A 406 -24.91 -25.51 14.53
C PHE A 406 -25.39 -26.52 15.57
N ASP A 407 -26.19 -26.07 16.54
CA ASP A 407 -26.74 -26.94 17.59
C ASP A 407 -27.61 -28.04 16.98
N TYR A 408 -28.41 -27.71 15.97
CA TYR A 408 -29.19 -28.70 15.23
C TYR A 408 -28.29 -29.68 14.46
N MET A 409 -27.39 -29.20 13.60
CA MET A 409 -26.50 -30.07 12.81
C MET A 409 -25.63 -30.98 13.70
N ASN A 410 -25.05 -30.45 14.78
CA ASN A 410 -24.14 -31.18 15.66
C ASN A 410 -24.86 -32.17 16.58
N SER A 411 -26.18 -32.05 16.76
CA SER A 411 -26.99 -33.01 17.54
C SER A 411 -27.50 -34.18 16.69
N HIS A 412 -27.30 -34.15 15.37
CA HIS A 412 -27.73 -35.17 14.41
C HIS A 412 -26.48 -35.87 13.83
N PRO A 413 -25.90 -36.86 14.55
CA PRO A 413 -24.65 -37.51 14.14
C PRO A 413 -24.76 -38.21 12.78
N GLU A 414 -25.95 -38.60 12.35
CA GLU A 414 -26.23 -39.17 11.03
C GLU A 414 -26.05 -38.17 9.87
N TRP A 415 -25.88 -36.87 10.17
CA TRP A 415 -25.55 -35.86 9.17
C TRP A 415 -24.05 -35.71 8.95
N HIS A 416 -23.21 -36.40 9.74
CA HIS A 416 -21.76 -36.46 9.59
C HIS A 416 -21.10 -35.08 9.40
N VAL A 417 -21.47 -34.12 10.24
CA VAL A 417 -20.93 -32.75 10.20
C VAL A 417 -20.63 -32.25 11.61
N LYS A 418 -19.58 -31.44 11.72
CA LYS A 418 -19.28 -30.61 12.89
C LYS A 418 -19.13 -29.16 12.44
N ALA A 419 -20.15 -28.34 12.70
CA ALA A 419 -20.15 -26.93 12.35
C ALA A 419 -19.98 -26.05 13.59
N GLN A 420 -19.12 -25.04 13.51
CA GLN A 420 -18.85 -24.11 14.60
C GLN A 420 -18.36 -22.77 14.08
N PHE A 421 -18.44 -21.74 14.92
CA PHE A 421 -17.65 -20.53 14.68
C PHE A 421 -16.17 -20.84 14.84
N GLY A 422 -15.35 -20.24 13.99
CA GLY A 422 -13.92 -20.40 13.98
C GLY A 422 -13.20 -19.10 13.65
N THR A 423 -11.89 -19.18 13.75
CA THR A 423 -10.92 -18.21 13.26
C THR A 423 -10.17 -18.78 12.06
N LEU A 424 -9.33 -17.98 11.41
CA LEU A 424 -8.49 -18.45 10.31
C LEU A 424 -7.42 -19.43 10.82
N SER A 425 -6.91 -19.24 12.05
CA SER A 425 -6.01 -20.21 12.67
C SER A 425 -6.69 -21.55 12.93
N ASP A 426 -7.93 -21.56 13.47
CA ASP A 426 -8.68 -22.81 13.70
C ASP A 426 -8.81 -23.64 12.40
N TYR A 427 -9.10 -22.97 11.27
CA TYR A 427 -9.20 -23.61 9.96
C TYR A 427 -7.85 -24.18 9.50
N PHE A 428 -6.78 -23.38 9.49
CA PHE A 428 -5.49 -23.86 8.99
C PHE A 428 -4.85 -24.91 9.91
N GLU A 429 -5.05 -24.83 11.22
CA GLU A 429 -4.59 -25.88 12.16
C GLU A 429 -5.29 -27.21 11.89
N ALA A 430 -6.61 -27.19 11.64
CA ALA A 430 -7.35 -28.38 11.24
C ALA A 430 -6.89 -28.90 9.87
N LEU A 431 -6.62 -28.00 8.90
CA LEU A 431 -6.15 -28.35 7.58
C LEU A 431 -4.76 -29.03 7.61
N HIS A 432 -3.81 -28.48 8.37
CA HIS A 432 -2.48 -29.07 8.58
C HIS A 432 -2.54 -30.43 9.26
N LYS A 433 -3.46 -30.60 10.22
CA LYS A 433 -3.66 -31.88 10.89
C LYS A 433 -4.15 -32.94 9.91
N GLU A 434 -5.10 -32.61 9.04
CA GLU A 434 -5.62 -33.56 8.05
C GLU A 434 -4.58 -33.87 6.95
N SER A 435 -3.88 -32.85 6.45
CA SER A 435 -2.84 -33.05 5.42
C SER A 435 -1.69 -33.92 5.92
N SER A 436 -1.24 -33.73 7.16
CA SER A 436 -0.17 -34.53 7.78
C SER A 436 -0.53 -36.01 7.91
N LEU A 437 -1.83 -36.33 8.07
CA LEU A 437 -2.32 -37.72 8.09
C LEU A 437 -2.40 -38.33 6.69
N GLY A 438 -2.54 -37.49 5.66
CA GLY A 438 -2.64 -37.88 4.26
C GLY A 438 -1.30 -38.03 3.53
N GLU A 439 -0.19 -37.55 4.10
CA GLU A 439 1.15 -37.70 3.51
C GLU A 439 1.59 -39.16 3.46
N LYS A 440 1.65 -39.73 2.25
CA LYS A 440 2.15 -41.08 1.98
C LYS A 440 3.48 -41.00 1.22
N GLY A 441 4.59 -41.27 1.89
CA GLY A 441 5.93 -41.28 1.27
C GLY A 441 6.50 -39.87 1.07
N SER A 442 7.17 -39.61 -0.07
CA SER A 442 7.86 -38.34 -0.35
C SER A 442 7.03 -37.31 -1.12
N ASN A 443 5.74 -37.55 -1.36
CA ASN A 443 4.88 -36.66 -2.16
C ASN A 443 4.05 -35.77 -1.23
N SER A 444 4.19 -34.45 -1.38
CA SER A 444 3.41 -33.47 -0.62
C SER A 444 1.91 -33.61 -0.90
N PHE A 445 1.08 -33.45 0.14
CA PHE A 445 -0.37 -33.55 0.04
C PHE A 445 -0.99 -32.42 -0.81
N PHE A 446 -0.39 -31.23 -0.78
CA PHE A 446 -0.80 -30.08 -1.60
C PHE A 446 0.19 -29.87 -2.76
N PRO A 447 -0.29 -29.40 -3.94
CA PRO A 447 0.62 -29.06 -5.02
C PRO A 447 1.47 -27.84 -4.65
N VAL A 448 2.66 -27.75 -5.22
CA VAL A 448 3.47 -26.53 -5.20
C VAL A 448 3.08 -25.70 -6.43
N LEU A 449 2.87 -24.40 -6.24
CA LEU A 449 2.54 -23.46 -7.30
C LEU A 449 3.54 -22.30 -7.32
N SER A 450 3.92 -21.86 -8.52
CA SER A 450 4.71 -20.64 -8.73
C SER A 450 4.09 -19.75 -9.81
N GLY A 451 4.24 -18.44 -9.66
CA GLY A 451 3.68 -17.42 -10.56
C GLY A 451 2.82 -16.42 -9.81
N ASP A 452 2.17 -15.52 -10.54
CA ASP A 452 1.26 -14.50 -10.01
C ASP A 452 -0.18 -14.74 -10.47
N PHE A 453 -1.10 -13.91 -9.96
CA PHE A 453 -2.51 -13.96 -10.30
C PHE A 453 -2.98 -12.65 -10.95
N PHE A 454 -2.14 -12.07 -11.82
CA PHE A 454 -2.50 -10.93 -12.65
C PHE A 454 -2.70 -11.34 -14.13
N THR A 455 -3.53 -10.66 -14.92
CA THR A 455 -4.44 -9.57 -14.53
C THR A 455 -5.80 -10.14 -14.11
N TYR A 456 -6.33 -9.65 -12.98
CA TYR A 456 -7.64 -10.06 -12.47
C TYR A 456 -8.79 -9.66 -13.41
N ALA A 457 -9.73 -10.59 -13.61
CA ALA A 457 -11.05 -10.30 -14.16
C ALA A 457 -12.12 -10.97 -13.28
N ASP A 458 -13.10 -10.18 -12.86
CA ASP A 458 -14.20 -10.63 -12.02
C ASP A 458 -15.30 -11.31 -12.85
N ARG A 459 -15.54 -10.85 -14.08
CA ARG A 459 -16.49 -11.46 -15.04
C ARG A 459 -16.20 -11.02 -16.47
N ASP A 460 -16.75 -11.75 -17.44
CA ASP A 460 -16.76 -11.36 -18.85
C ASP A 460 -15.35 -10.95 -19.34
N HIS A 461 -15.24 -9.76 -19.94
CA HIS A 461 -13.98 -9.13 -20.35
C HIS A 461 -13.55 -7.99 -19.41
N HIS A 462 -14.02 -7.98 -18.16
CA HIS A 462 -13.77 -6.91 -17.20
C HIS A 462 -12.39 -7.10 -16.58
N TYR A 463 -11.33 -6.83 -17.34
CA TYR A 463 -9.96 -6.87 -16.82
C TYR A 463 -9.66 -5.60 -16.03
N TRP A 464 -9.19 -5.79 -14.80
CA TRP A 464 -8.88 -4.74 -13.83
C TRP A 464 -7.45 -4.23 -14.04
N SER A 465 -7.09 -3.83 -15.26
CA SER A 465 -5.77 -3.23 -15.56
C SER A 465 -5.78 -1.70 -15.60
N GLY A 466 -6.95 -1.06 -15.51
CA GLY A 466 -7.08 0.40 -15.48
C GLY A 466 -6.40 1.01 -14.26
N TYR A 467 -6.54 0.37 -13.09
CA TYR A 467 -5.98 0.87 -11.84
C TYR A 467 -4.45 0.84 -11.80
N PHE A 468 -3.79 0.06 -12.68
CA PHE A 468 -2.33 0.13 -12.85
C PHE A 468 -1.86 1.54 -13.19
N THR A 469 -2.72 2.35 -13.83
CA THR A 469 -2.39 3.74 -14.24
C THR A 469 -3.22 4.81 -13.54
N SER A 470 -4.47 4.52 -13.12
CA SER A 470 -5.38 5.49 -12.51
C SER A 470 -4.70 6.39 -11.48
N ARG A 471 -4.93 7.71 -11.62
CA ARG A 471 -4.38 8.75 -10.74
C ARG A 471 -2.83 8.71 -10.62
N PRO A 472 -2.09 8.78 -11.74
CA PRO A 472 -0.65 8.50 -11.78
C PRO A 472 0.19 9.53 -11.01
N PHE A 473 -0.34 10.74 -10.80
CA PHE A 473 0.31 11.77 -9.99
C PHE A 473 0.57 11.27 -8.56
N TYR A 474 -0.42 10.62 -7.93
CA TYR A 474 -0.29 10.14 -6.55
C TYR A 474 0.54 8.86 -6.45
N LYS A 475 0.49 7.98 -7.47
CA LYS A 475 1.45 6.87 -7.60
C LYS A 475 2.90 7.36 -7.67
N ARG A 476 3.15 8.50 -8.30
CA ARG A 476 4.47 9.14 -8.30
C ARG A 476 4.80 9.76 -6.94
N LEU A 477 3.82 10.39 -6.28
CA LEU A 477 4.00 11.00 -4.96
C LEU A 477 4.37 9.96 -3.89
N ASP A 478 3.79 8.76 -3.96
CA ASP A 478 4.15 7.59 -3.15
C ASP A 478 5.65 7.26 -3.24
N ARG A 479 6.18 7.10 -4.47
CA ARG A 479 7.62 6.86 -4.69
C ARG A 479 8.51 7.99 -4.18
N LEU A 480 8.04 9.24 -4.24
CA LEU A 480 8.77 10.38 -3.67
C LEU A 480 8.79 10.28 -2.14
N LEU A 481 7.65 9.99 -1.51
CA LEU A 481 7.55 9.82 -0.08
C LEU A 481 8.46 8.68 0.42
N GLU A 482 8.45 7.52 -0.24
CA GLU A 482 9.35 6.40 0.07
C GLU A 482 10.83 6.83 0.08
N SER A 483 11.25 7.57 -0.95
CA SER A 483 12.63 8.04 -1.07
C SER A 483 12.99 9.04 0.05
N TYR A 484 12.08 9.96 0.40
CA TYR A 484 12.30 10.91 1.49
C TYR A 484 12.31 10.22 2.85
N LEU A 485 11.42 9.24 3.06
CA LEU A 485 11.30 8.52 4.32
C LEU A 485 12.58 7.74 4.60
N ARG A 486 13.04 6.93 3.64
CA ARG A 486 14.30 6.19 3.76
C ARG A 486 15.49 7.11 4.06
N ALA A 487 15.58 8.25 3.36
CA ALA A 487 16.66 9.21 3.60
C ALA A 487 16.58 9.84 5.01
N ALA A 488 15.38 10.23 5.43
CA ALA A 488 15.13 10.84 6.72
C ALA A 488 15.43 9.89 7.89
N GLU A 489 15.02 8.63 7.79
CA GLU A 489 15.28 7.62 8.81
C GLU A 489 16.78 7.37 9.01
N ILE A 490 17.53 7.20 7.92
CA ILE A 490 18.98 6.97 8.01
C ILE A 490 19.67 8.18 8.66
N LEU A 491 19.38 9.39 8.18
CA LEU A 491 19.97 10.61 8.74
C LEU A 491 19.56 10.82 10.20
N TYR A 492 18.29 10.58 10.54
CA TYR A 492 17.79 10.67 11.91
C TYR A 492 18.50 9.69 12.83
N SER A 493 18.66 8.42 12.44
CA SER A 493 19.36 7.42 13.25
C SER A 493 20.81 7.80 13.51
N LEU A 494 21.52 8.29 12.49
CA LEU A 494 22.90 8.78 12.65
C LEU A 494 22.96 10.02 13.55
N ALA A 495 22.03 10.96 13.37
CA ALA A 495 21.92 12.17 14.17
C ALA A 495 21.59 11.89 15.64
N LEU A 496 20.71 10.91 15.90
CA LEU A 496 20.33 10.49 17.24
C LEU A 496 21.55 9.95 18.01
N VAL A 497 22.34 9.08 17.38
CA VAL A 497 23.60 8.59 17.96
C VAL A 497 24.59 9.72 18.20
N GLN A 498 24.66 10.71 17.31
CA GLN A 498 25.53 11.85 17.50
C GLN A 498 25.06 12.76 18.65
N SER A 499 23.75 12.95 18.80
CA SER A 499 23.16 13.81 19.84
C SER A 499 23.37 13.27 21.26
N SER A 500 23.50 11.95 21.42
CA SER A 500 23.69 11.32 22.74
C SER A 500 25.12 11.48 23.30
N LYS A 501 26.09 11.86 22.46
CA LYS A 501 27.52 11.96 22.83
C LYS A 501 27.88 13.16 23.72
N SER A 502 27.03 14.18 23.80
CA SER A 502 27.30 15.39 24.58
C SER A 502 26.01 16.02 25.08
N GLU A 503 26.04 16.53 26.31
CA GLU A 503 24.88 17.18 26.93
C GLU A 503 24.40 18.40 26.13
N LYS A 504 25.33 19.16 25.51
CA LYS A 504 24.98 20.30 24.64
C LYS A 504 24.20 19.90 23.39
N LEU A 505 24.37 18.67 22.90
CA LEU A 505 23.68 18.18 21.71
C LEU A 505 22.30 17.59 22.02
N ARG A 506 21.93 17.44 23.30
CA ARG A 506 20.60 16.95 23.71
C ARG A 506 19.47 17.91 23.34
N VAL A 507 19.79 19.14 22.94
CA VAL A 507 18.83 20.12 22.40
C VAL A 507 18.29 19.67 21.02
N PHE A 508 18.92 18.68 20.37
CA PHE A 508 18.40 18.07 19.15
C PHE A 508 16.96 17.54 19.38
N PRO A 509 15.97 17.89 18.52
CA PRO A 509 14.56 17.59 18.70
C PRO A 509 14.22 16.11 18.38
N SER A 510 14.94 15.18 19.01
CA SER A 510 14.84 13.73 18.73
C SER A 510 13.42 13.18 18.87
N VAL A 511 12.68 13.61 19.90
CA VAL A 511 11.31 13.15 20.17
C VAL A 511 10.33 13.69 19.12
N ASP A 512 10.41 14.97 18.79
CA ASP A 512 9.50 15.56 17.81
C ASP A 512 9.79 15.04 16.40
N ASN A 513 11.07 14.90 16.04
CA ASN A 513 11.44 14.30 14.76
C ASN A 513 11.00 12.83 14.65
N TYR A 514 11.04 12.07 15.75
CA TYR A 514 10.51 10.70 15.76
C TYR A 514 8.99 10.66 15.53
N LYS A 515 8.23 11.61 16.10
CA LYS A 515 6.78 11.73 15.83
C LYS A 515 6.52 12.03 14.36
N LEU A 516 7.27 12.95 13.76
CA LEU A 516 7.18 13.28 12.33
C LEU A 516 7.50 12.08 11.43
N LEU A 517 8.52 11.29 11.77
CA LEU A 517 8.84 10.04 11.07
C LEU A 517 7.70 9.01 11.19
N THR A 518 7.17 8.83 12.40
CA THR A 518 6.07 7.89 12.66
C THR A 518 4.81 8.27 11.89
N GLU A 519 4.47 9.56 11.85
CA GLU A 519 3.35 10.08 11.06
C GLU A 519 3.56 9.80 9.56
N ALA A 520 4.77 10.03 9.05
CA ALA A 520 5.10 9.76 7.65
C ALA A 520 5.02 8.26 7.29
N ARG A 521 5.52 7.37 8.15
CA ARG A 521 5.37 5.90 7.99
C ARG A 521 3.91 5.49 7.95
N ARG A 522 3.11 5.97 8.90
CA ARG A 522 1.67 5.65 8.98
C ARG A 522 0.89 6.14 7.77
N ASN A 523 1.20 7.34 7.27
CA ASN A 523 0.54 7.88 6.08
C ASN A 523 1.00 7.16 4.80
N LEU A 524 2.29 6.80 4.69
CA LEU A 524 2.77 5.95 3.60
C LEU A 524 2.09 4.58 3.64
N GLY A 525 2.05 3.94 4.81
CA GLY A 525 1.41 2.66 5.02
C GLY A 525 -0.09 2.69 4.74
N LEU A 526 -0.78 3.77 5.15
CA LEU A 526 -2.20 3.97 4.85
C LEU A 526 -2.44 4.05 3.34
N PHE A 527 -1.56 4.74 2.61
CA PHE A 527 -1.66 4.89 1.16
C PHE A 527 -1.40 3.59 0.39
N GLN A 528 -0.85 2.55 1.02
CA GLN A 528 -0.70 1.24 0.38
C GLN A 528 -2.04 0.50 0.27
N HIS A 529 -3.12 0.97 0.91
CA HIS A 529 -4.45 0.38 0.82
C HIS A 529 -4.88 0.20 -0.65
N HIS A 530 -5.60 -0.89 -0.92
CA HIS A 530 -6.06 -1.26 -2.25
C HIS A 530 -7.06 -0.30 -2.90
N ASP A 531 -7.53 0.77 -2.25
CA ASP A 531 -8.19 1.90 -2.94
C ASP A 531 -7.40 3.20 -3.02
N ALA A 532 -6.29 3.28 -2.29
CA ALA A 532 -5.47 4.47 -2.18
C ALA A 532 -4.48 4.57 -3.36
N ILE A 533 -3.39 3.80 -3.33
CA ILE A 533 -2.36 3.80 -4.39
C ILE A 533 -2.92 3.35 -5.75
N THR A 534 -3.94 2.49 -5.77
CA THR A 534 -4.64 2.04 -6.97
C THR A 534 -5.37 3.18 -7.67
N GLY A 535 -5.72 4.24 -6.95
CA GLY A 535 -6.42 5.40 -7.46
C GLY A 535 -7.91 5.14 -7.70
N THR A 536 -8.51 4.24 -6.92
CA THR A 536 -9.90 3.78 -7.11
C THR A 536 -10.90 4.38 -6.11
N SER A 537 -10.43 5.13 -5.10
CA SER A 537 -11.28 5.94 -4.22
C SER A 537 -11.98 7.11 -4.92
N LYS A 538 -12.97 7.69 -4.23
CA LYS A 538 -13.62 8.95 -4.64
C LYS A 538 -12.65 10.14 -4.60
N ASP A 539 -12.92 11.17 -5.38
CA ASP A 539 -12.00 12.31 -5.55
C ASP A 539 -11.63 12.99 -4.23
N TRP A 540 -12.60 13.21 -3.33
CA TRP A 540 -12.33 13.83 -2.03
C TRP A 540 -11.46 12.96 -1.12
N VAL A 541 -11.58 11.63 -1.22
CA VAL A 541 -10.73 10.68 -0.48
C VAL A 541 -9.30 10.71 -1.03
N VAL A 542 -9.14 10.83 -2.34
CA VAL A 542 -7.82 10.97 -2.97
C VAL A 542 -7.16 12.30 -2.59
N VAL A 543 -7.94 13.38 -2.45
CA VAL A 543 -7.42 14.64 -1.91
C VAL A 543 -6.98 14.50 -0.45
N ASP A 544 -7.71 13.76 0.39
CA ASP A 544 -7.30 13.44 1.76
C ASP A 544 -5.96 12.70 1.78
N TYR A 545 -5.84 11.61 1.01
CA TYR A 545 -4.57 10.89 0.85
C TYR A 545 -3.44 11.79 0.35
N GLY A 546 -3.68 12.55 -0.72
CA GLY A 546 -2.73 13.50 -1.29
C GLY A 546 -2.21 14.50 -0.26
N THR A 547 -3.11 15.04 0.56
CA THR A 547 -2.79 15.99 1.63
C THR A 547 -1.92 15.33 2.70
N ARG A 548 -2.25 14.10 3.12
CA ARG A 548 -1.43 13.32 4.08
C ARG A 548 -0.03 13.02 3.54
N LEU A 549 0.08 12.60 2.28
CA LEU A 549 1.36 12.35 1.63
C LEU A 549 2.20 13.63 1.55
N PHE A 550 1.58 14.73 1.11
CA PHE A 550 2.25 16.03 1.00
C PHE A 550 2.76 16.53 2.35
N HIS A 551 1.93 16.50 3.40
CA HIS A 551 2.35 16.86 4.76
C HIS A 551 3.49 15.95 5.25
N SER A 552 3.41 14.66 4.98
CA SER A 552 4.47 13.70 5.33
C SER A 552 5.79 14.05 4.64
N ILE A 553 5.79 14.42 3.35
CA ILE A 553 7.00 14.88 2.66
C ILE A 553 7.56 16.15 3.31
N MET A 554 6.72 17.11 3.71
CA MET A 554 7.18 18.32 4.41
C MET A 554 7.79 17.99 5.79
N ASN A 555 7.15 17.09 6.53
CA ASN A 555 7.63 16.60 7.81
C ASN A 555 9.01 15.93 7.66
N LEU A 556 9.19 15.09 6.64
CA LEU A 556 10.46 14.41 6.37
C LEU A 556 11.56 15.37 5.92
N LYS A 557 11.22 16.40 5.11
CA LYS A 557 12.17 17.47 4.75
C LYS A 557 12.69 18.17 6.00
N LYS A 558 11.83 18.44 6.99
CA LYS A 558 12.26 18.99 8.28
C LYS A 558 13.19 18.05 9.04
N VAL A 559 12.83 16.76 9.16
CA VAL A 559 13.67 15.75 9.82
C VAL A 559 15.06 15.65 9.16
N ILE A 560 15.11 15.68 7.82
CA ILE A 560 16.36 15.69 7.05
C ILE A 560 17.19 16.93 7.37
N ILE A 561 16.58 18.12 7.38
CA ILE A 561 17.27 19.39 7.70
C ILE A 561 17.86 19.35 9.11
N ASP A 562 17.07 18.97 10.11
CA ASP A 562 17.48 18.96 11.51
C ASP A 562 18.60 17.95 11.76
N SER A 563 18.47 16.75 11.17
CA SER A 563 19.45 15.67 11.28
C SER A 563 20.74 16.01 10.54
N ALA A 564 20.64 16.60 9.34
CA ALA A 564 21.80 17.04 8.58
C ALA A 564 22.58 18.13 9.33
N HIS A 565 21.91 19.11 9.95
CA HIS A 565 22.54 20.20 10.68
C HIS A 565 23.51 19.67 11.75
N ILE A 566 23.06 18.77 12.63
CA ILE A 566 23.94 18.21 13.66
C ILE A 566 25.06 17.37 13.04
N LEU A 567 24.83 16.65 11.93
CA LEU A 567 25.82 15.77 11.32
C LEU A 567 26.97 16.54 10.66
N ILE A 568 26.70 17.66 9.99
CA ILE A 568 27.71 18.40 9.20
C ILE A 568 28.59 19.35 10.03
N LEU A 569 28.18 19.74 11.25
CA LEU A 569 28.96 20.65 12.08
C LEU A 569 30.31 20.02 12.47
N LYS A 570 31.41 20.72 12.19
CA LYS A 570 32.75 20.34 12.67
C LYS A 570 32.87 20.56 14.17
N ASP A 571 32.53 21.76 14.63
CA ASP A 571 32.42 22.07 16.05
C ASP A 571 31.00 21.78 16.54
N LYS A 572 30.86 20.67 17.27
CA LYS A 572 29.59 20.27 17.87
C LYS A 572 29.15 21.19 19.01
N GLY A 573 30.05 21.98 19.60
CA GLY A 573 29.74 22.96 20.64
C GLY A 573 28.98 24.18 20.12
N ALA A 574 29.01 24.43 18.80
CA ALA A 574 28.31 25.52 18.13
C ALA A 574 26.89 25.14 17.69
N TYR A 575 26.44 23.91 17.93
CA TYR A 575 25.08 23.49 17.60
C TYR A 575 24.07 24.28 18.41
N ASN A 576 23.11 24.89 17.72
CA ASN A 576 21.95 25.52 18.31
C ASN A 576 20.72 25.14 17.49
N TYR A 577 19.63 24.77 18.15
CA TYR A 577 18.38 24.44 17.49
C TYR A 577 17.40 25.60 17.65
N ASP A 578 17.08 26.24 16.54
CA ASP A 578 16.09 27.33 16.46
C ASP A 578 15.14 27.05 15.30
N THR A 579 13.87 26.81 15.64
CA THR A 579 12.80 26.56 14.65
C THR A 579 12.40 27.79 13.84
N SER A 580 12.65 29.00 14.37
CA SER A 580 12.30 30.24 13.67
C SER A 580 13.24 30.56 12.52
N THR A 581 14.48 30.06 12.60
CA THR A 581 15.54 30.34 11.63
C THR A 581 16.24 29.03 11.22
N PRO A 582 15.64 28.21 10.35
CA PRO A 582 16.20 26.90 10.01
C PRO A 582 17.58 27.04 9.36
N PHE A 583 18.54 26.21 9.81
CA PHE A 583 19.93 26.25 9.37
C PHE A 583 20.11 25.89 7.88
N LEU A 584 19.29 24.95 7.39
CA LEU A 584 19.25 24.54 5.98
C LEU A 584 17.86 24.77 5.40
N LYS A 585 17.79 24.81 4.07
CA LYS A 585 16.56 24.83 3.29
C LYS A 585 16.65 23.82 2.16
N MET A 586 15.53 23.19 1.81
CA MET A 586 15.45 22.33 0.64
C MET A 586 15.61 23.14 -0.66
N ASP A 587 16.04 22.49 -1.73
CA ASP A 587 16.28 23.13 -3.03
C ASP A 587 14.99 23.34 -3.84
N ASP A 588 13.86 22.86 -3.35
CA ASP A 588 12.55 22.94 -3.98
C ASP A 588 11.47 23.48 -3.04
N VAL A 589 10.39 23.99 -3.63
CA VAL A 589 9.15 24.36 -2.94
C VAL A 589 7.98 23.78 -3.71
N GLN A 590 6.99 23.27 -2.99
CA GLN A 590 5.75 22.74 -3.54
C GLN A 590 4.60 23.40 -2.79
N SER A 591 3.60 23.90 -3.53
CA SER A 591 2.52 24.72 -2.97
C SER A 591 1.37 23.91 -2.38
N SER A 592 1.13 22.73 -2.94
CA SER A 592 -0.03 21.90 -2.64
C SER A 592 0.25 20.46 -3.06
N GLN A 593 -0.59 19.54 -2.59
CA GLN A 593 -0.46 18.13 -2.87
C GLN A 593 -0.49 17.80 -4.38
N ASP A 594 -1.14 18.62 -5.21
CA ASP A 594 -1.36 18.41 -6.64
C ASP A 594 -0.44 19.26 -7.54
N SER A 595 0.50 20.01 -6.94
CA SER A 595 1.43 20.85 -7.69
C SER A 595 2.80 20.20 -7.88
N LEU A 596 3.43 20.48 -9.03
CA LEU A 596 4.81 20.06 -9.28
C LEU A 596 5.79 20.89 -8.42
N PRO A 597 6.85 20.27 -7.87
CA PRO A 597 7.88 20.99 -7.14
C PRO A 597 8.62 21.98 -8.05
N ARG A 598 8.87 23.19 -7.55
CA ARG A 598 9.63 24.23 -8.24
C ARG A 598 10.96 24.45 -7.54
N LYS A 599 12.06 24.46 -8.30
CA LYS A 599 13.39 24.71 -7.76
C LYS A 599 13.52 26.16 -7.26
N THR A 600 14.12 26.31 -6.09
CA THR A 600 14.46 27.61 -5.50
C THR A 600 15.65 28.21 -6.23
N VAL A 601 15.57 29.50 -6.56
CA VAL A 601 16.70 30.25 -7.14
C VAL A 601 17.66 30.68 -6.04
N ILE A 602 18.87 30.13 -6.05
CA ILE A 602 19.92 30.45 -5.08
C ILE A 602 20.56 31.79 -5.46
N LYS A 603 20.43 32.76 -4.58
CA LYS A 603 21.10 34.06 -4.72
C LYS A 603 22.58 33.92 -4.41
N LEU A 604 23.41 34.14 -5.43
CA LEU A 604 24.86 34.13 -5.34
C LEU A 604 25.41 35.52 -5.02
N THR A 605 26.52 35.52 -4.29
CA THR A 605 27.33 36.72 -3.99
C THR A 605 28.80 36.29 -3.92
N SER A 606 29.71 37.21 -3.63
CA SER A 606 31.10 36.87 -3.31
C SER A 606 31.26 36.06 -2.02
N GLN A 607 30.25 36.05 -1.13
CA GLN A 607 30.22 35.16 0.02
C GLN A 607 29.68 33.77 -0.39
N PRO A 608 30.32 32.68 0.06
CA PRO A 608 29.93 31.33 -0.33
C PRO A 608 28.55 30.96 0.20
N ARG A 609 27.74 30.38 -0.67
CA ARG A 609 26.57 29.58 -0.31
C ARG A 609 26.97 28.12 -0.25
N TYR A 610 26.41 27.37 0.68
CA TYR A 610 26.73 25.96 0.85
C TYR A 610 25.60 25.09 0.31
N LEU A 611 25.96 24.14 -0.54
CA LEU A 611 25.08 23.11 -1.06
C LEU A 611 25.38 21.80 -0.35
N LEU A 612 24.38 21.24 0.32
CA LEU A 612 24.48 19.94 0.96
C LEU A 612 23.81 18.90 0.08
N ILE A 613 24.51 17.80 -0.21
CA ILE A 613 24.00 16.71 -1.03
C ILE A 613 24.19 15.41 -0.27
N TYR A 614 23.12 14.62 -0.17
CA TYR A 614 23.11 13.35 0.56
C TYR A 614 23.02 12.16 -0.40
N ASN A 615 23.82 11.13 -0.15
CA ASN A 615 23.71 9.84 -0.81
C ASN A 615 23.05 8.83 0.13
N PRO A 616 21.78 8.45 -0.07
CA PRO A 616 21.07 7.48 0.78
C PRO A 616 21.43 6.02 0.47
N THR A 617 22.42 5.76 -0.41
CA THR A 617 22.81 4.41 -0.82
C THR A 617 24.11 3.96 -0.15
N GLU A 618 24.27 2.65 0.01
CA GLU A 618 25.47 2.02 0.59
C GLU A 618 26.65 1.95 -0.38
N GLN A 619 26.54 2.57 -1.55
CA GLN A 619 27.57 2.57 -2.59
C GLN A 619 28.05 4.00 -2.86
N GLU A 620 29.32 4.12 -3.27
CA GLU A 620 29.85 5.37 -3.78
C GLU A 620 29.10 5.80 -5.03
N ARG A 621 28.79 7.09 -5.15
CA ARG A 621 27.94 7.59 -6.23
C ARG A 621 28.53 8.82 -6.90
N PHE A 622 28.57 8.77 -8.23
CA PHE A 622 28.76 9.91 -9.11
C PHE A 622 27.42 10.22 -9.78
N SER A 623 26.90 11.42 -9.58
CA SER A 623 25.61 11.81 -10.15
C SER A 623 25.65 13.25 -10.63
N VAL A 624 25.01 13.51 -11.77
CA VAL A 624 24.73 14.88 -12.19
C VAL A 624 23.71 15.46 -11.21
N VAL A 625 24.04 16.60 -10.62
CA VAL A 625 23.18 17.39 -9.75
C VAL A 625 22.90 18.71 -10.43
N SER A 626 21.67 19.22 -10.30
CA SER A 626 21.31 20.52 -10.84
C SER A 626 20.58 21.39 -9.84
N VAL A 627 20.94 22.67 -9.81
CA VAL A 627 20.30 23.70 -8.97
C VAL A 627 20.11 24.98 -9.77
N ASN A 628 19.16 25.82 -9.35
CA ASN A 628 18.92 27.11 -9.99
C ASN A 628 19.65 28.22 -9.24
N VAL A 629 20.24 29.15 -9.98
CA VAL A 629 21.02 30.29 -9.47
C VAL A 629 20.61 31.58 -10.18
N ASN A 630 20.83 32.74 -9.57
CA ASN A 630 20.47 34.04 -10.17
C ASN A 630 21.56 34.65 -11.06
N SER A 631 22.74 34.03 -11.18
CA SER A 631 23.88 34.56 -11.95
C SER A 631 24.61 33.44 -12.69
N PRO A 632 25.04 33.66 -13.95
CA PRO A 632 25.79 32.67 -14.72
C PRO A 632 27.29 32.64 -14.33
N ARG A 633 27.76 33.61 -13.53
CA ARG A 633 29.17 33.71 -13.14
C ARG A 633 29.47 32.87 -11.89
N VAL A 634 29.43 31.56 -12.05
CA VAL A 634 29.45 30.61 -10.94
C VAL A 634 30.82 29.96 -10.77
N LYS A 635 31.28 29.90 -9.51
CA LYS A 635 32.37 29.00 -9.10
C LYS A 635 31.85 27.99 -8.08
N LEU A 636 32.06 26.71 -8.36
CA LEU A 636 31.71 25.61 -7.46
C LEU A 636 32.99 24.95 -6.92
N LEU A 637 33.06 24.76 -5.61
CA LEU A 637 34.12 24.01 -4.94
C LEU A 637 33.54 22.72 -4.34
N SER A 638 34.28 21.62 -4.51
CA SER A 638 34.00 20.33 -3.89
C SER A 638 34.18 20.38 -2.36
N PRO A 639 33.77 19.33 -1.62
CA PRO A 639 34.02 19.23 -0.18
C PRO A 639 35.51 19.31 0.21
N SER A 640 36.41 18.97 -0.72
CA SER A 640 37.86 19.09 -0.55
C SER A 640 38.43 20.48 -0.87
N GLY A 641 37.58 21.44 -1.25
CA GLY A 641 37.97 22.79 -1.66
C GLY A 641 38.48 22.90 -3.11
N LYS A 642 38.49 21.80 -3.87
CA LYS A 642 38.90 21.80 -5.28
C LYS A 642 37.80 22.34 -6.20
N PRO A 643 38.10 23.16 -7.21
CA PRO A 643 37.14 23.58 -8.23
C PRO A 643 36.48 22.40 -8.94
N VAL A 644 35.19 22.50 -9.21
CA VAL A 644 34.39 21.52 -9.95
C VAL A 644 33.89 22.16 -11.23
N THR A 645 34.01 21.45 -12.35
CA THR A 645 33.47 21.92 -13.64
C THR A 645 31.96 22.04 -13.58
N VAL A 646 31.45 23.18 -14.02
CA VAL A 646 30.02 23.50 -14.04
C VAL A 646 29.59 23.78 -15.47
N GLN A 647 28.48 23.19 -15.88
CA GLN A 647 27.75 23.61 -17.06
C GLN A 647 26.60 24.53 -16.64
N ILE A 648 26.45 25.68 -17.31
CA ILE A 648 25.33 26.59 -17.15
C ILE A 648 24.35 26.39 -18.30
N SER A 649 23.08 26.28 -17.97
CA SER A 649 21.97 26.13 -18.90
C SER A 649 20.90 27.18 -18.63
N ALA A 650 20.20 27.58 -19.69
CA ALA A 650 19.04 28.44 -19.64
C ALA A 650 17.91 27.79 -18.82
N VAL A 651 17.27 28.61 -17.97
CA VAL A 651 15.90 28.35 -17.50
C VAL A 651 14.96 28.99 -18.52
N TRP A 652 13.88 28.31 -18.87
CA TRP A 652 12.97 28.77 -19.93
C TRP A 652 11.65 29.27 -19.33
N ASP A 653 11.31 30.54 -19.56
CA ASP A 653 10.03 31.16 -19.13
C ASP A 653 8.89 30.90 -20.13
N GLY A 654 9.24 30.35 -21.30
CA GLY A 654 8.32 29.94 -22.36
C GLY A 654 8.99 28.94 -23.30
N ALA A 655 8.33 28.58 -24.40
CA ALA A 655 8.87 27.58 -25.34
C ALA A 655 10.21 28.01 -26.00
N THR A 656 10.45 29.31 -26.11
CA THR A 656 11.65 29.88 -26.76
C THR A 656 12.31 31.00 -25.95
N THR A 657 11.71 31.41 -24.83
CA THR A 657 12.16 32.56 -24.05
C THR A 657 13.07 32.12 -22.90
N VAL A 658 14.32 32.54 -22.95
CA VAL A 658 15.29 32.35 -21.87
C VAL A 658 14.98 33.31 -20.72
N SER A 659 14.99 32.79 -19.49
CA SER A 659 14.89 33.57 -18.27
C SER A 659 16.19 34.33 -18.02
N HIS A 660 16.07 35.60 -17.62
CA HIS A 660 17.20 36.42 -17.20
C HIS A 660 17.33 36.51 -15.66
N GLU A 661 16.37 35.93 -14.94
CA GLU A 661 16.33 35.94 -13.47
C GLU A 661 16.90 34.65 -12.87
N ALA A 662 16.97 33.57 -13.65
CA ALA A 662 17.44 32.27 -13.21
C ALA A 662 18.23 31.53 -14.30
N TYR A 663 19.25 30.81 -13.85
CA TYR A 663 20.08 29.91 -14.65
C TYR A 663 20.14 28.58 -13.94
N GLN A 664 20.19 27.47 -14.69
CA GLN A 664 20.35 26.15 -14.11
C GLN A 664 21.80 25.72 -14.26
N ILE A 665 22.43 25.32 -13.15
CA ILE A 665 23.79 24.78 -13.18
C ILE A 665 23.73 23.26 -13.08
N PHE A 666 24.64 22.58 -13.79
CA PHE A 666 24.84 21.14 -13.73
C PHE A 666 26.29 20.84 -13.38
N PHE A 667 26.50 19.90 -12.46
CA PHE A 667 27.82 19.42 -12.10
C PHE A 667 27.76 17.95 -11.65
N VAL A 668 28.88 17.24 -11.75
CA VAL A 668 28.97 15.87 -11.25
C VAL A 668 29.36 15.92 -9.77
N ALA A 669 28.43 15.49 -8.90
CA ALA A 669 28.70 15.31 -7.49
C ALA A 669 29.28 13.92 -7.24
N HIS A 670 30.37 13.87 -6.48
CA HIS A 670 30.96 12.65 -5.91
C HIS A 670 30.55 12.55 -4.44
N LEU A 671 29.91 11.45 -4.06
CA LEU A 671 29.38 11.23 -2.73
C LEU A 671 29.76 9.85 -2.19
N PRO A 672 30.29 9.76 -0.96
CA PRO A 672 30.56 8.47 -0.34
C PRO A 672 29.27 7.72 0.01
N PRO A 673 29.34 6.39 0.27
CA PRO A 673 28.25 5.60 0.82
C PRO A 673 27.62 6.25 2.06
N LEU A 674 26.29 6.35 2.10
CA LEU A 674 25.51 6.92 3.22
C LEU A 674 26.02 8.30 3.67
N GLY A 675 26.61 9.05 2.73
CA GLY A 675 27.46 10.20 3.02
C GLY A 675 26.86 11.55 2.61
N LEU A 676 27.37 12.60 3.26
CA LEU A 676 27.02 13.99 2.98
C LEU A 676 28.20 14.72 2.31
N GLY A 677 27.95 15.36 1.18
CA GLY A 677 28.88 16.25 0.49
C GLY A 677 28.49 17.72 0.68
N VAL A 678 29.41 18.53 1.21
CA VAL A 678 29.24 19.99 1.35
C VAL A 678 30.01 20.71 0.25
N TYR A 679 29.30 21.23 -0.74
CA TYR A 679 29.86 22.00 -1.85
C TYR A 679 29.72 23.51 -1.58
N GLN A 680 30.64 24.32 -2.12
CA GLN A 680 30.60 25.78 -1.96
C GLN A 680 30.33 26.45 -3.29
N LEU A 681 29.35 27.35 -3.31
CA LEU A 681 28.85 28.03 -4.49
C LEU A 681 29.05 29.54 -4.34
N LEU A 682 29.79 30.16 -5.26
CA LEU A 682 30.16 31.57 -5.21
C LEU A 682 29.85 32.25 -6.53
N GLU A 683 29.54 33.54 -6.47
CA GLU A 683 29.63 34.42 -7.64
C GLU A 683 31.06 34.92 -7.80
N VAL A 684 31.58 34.85 -9.03
CA VAL A 684 32.93 35.31 -9.38
C VAL A 684 32.89 36.35 -10.49
N GLN A 685 33.96 37.14 -10.65
CA GLN A 685 34.05 38.11 -11.74
C GLN A 685 34.32 37.44 -13.09
N SER A 686 35.21 36.45 -13.10
CA SER A 686 35.50 35.61 -14.25
C SER A 686 35.15 34.16 -13.90
N SER A 687 34.29 33.55 -14.71
CA SER A 687 33.78 32.20 -14.52
C SER A 687 34.41 31.27 -15.54
N GLU A 688 34.88 30.11 -15.08
CA GLU A 688 35.32 29.00 -15.93
C GLU A 688 34.16 28.05 -16.28
N ALA A 689 32.92 28.40 -15.89
CA ALA A 689 31.75 27.59 -16.19
C ALA A 689 31.46 27.56 -17.70
N VAL A 690 31.08 26.39 -18.20
CA VAL A 690 30.80 26.16 -19.61
C VAL A 690 29.34 26.49 -19.90
N LEU A 691 29.07 27.39 -20.84
CA LEU A 691 27.71 27.70 -21.28
C LEU A 691 27.21 26.61 -22.23
N ALA A 692 25.94 26.21 -22.07
CA ALA A 692 25.29 25.30 -23.00
C ALA A 692 24.98 25.99 -24.34
N ASP A 693 25.22 25.26 -25.44
CA ASP A 693 24.78 25.64 -26.78
C ASP A 693 23.40 25.01 -27.05
N TYR A 694 22.50 25.78 -27.68
CA TYR A 694 21.14 25.33 -27.97
C TYR A 694 20.88 25.28 -29.48
N ASN A 695 20.35 24.15 -29.94
CA ASN A 695 19.73 24.02 -31.25
C ASN A 695 18.22 23.82 -31.04
N ILE A 696 17.41 24.80 -31.43
CA ILE A 696 15.96 24.77 -31.26
C ILE A 696 15.31 24.40 -32.59
N TYR A 697 14.58 23.29 -32.62
CA TYR A 697 13.88 22.80 -33.81
C TYR A 697 12.43 23.27 -33.77
N MET A 698 12.04 24.15 -34.70
CA MET A 698 10.68 24.69 -34.78
C MET A 698 10.04 24.46 -36.15
N ARG A 699 8.74 24.16 -36.13
CA ARG A 699 7.94 23.95 -37.33
C ARG A 699 7.68 25.24 -38.12
N ASN A 700 7.61 26.38 -37.42
CA ASN A 700 7.48 27.70 -38.01
C ASN A 700 8.55 28.63 -37.42
N SER A 701 9.44 29.15 -38.28
CA SER A 701 10.47 30.13 -37.91
C SER A 701 9.80 31.40 -37.36
N ARG A 702 10.03 31.69 -36.08
CA ARG A 702 9.87 33.04 -35.54
C ARG A 702 11.27 33.52 -35.23
N GLN A 703 11.78 34.49 -35.98
CA GLN A 703 13.01 35.19 -35.60
C GLN A 703 12.79 35.83 -34.22
N GLU A 704 13.25 35.17 -33.16
CA GLU A 704 13.39 35.82 -31.87
C GLU A 704 14.79 36.43 -31.74
N LYS A 705 14.87 37.46 -30.90
CA LYS A 705 16.09 38.24 -30.69
C LYS A 705 17.20 37.32 -30.15
N PRO A 706 18.44 37.49 -30.60
CA PRO A 706 19.57 36.70 -30.09
C PRO A 706 19.66 36.87 -28.56
N ASP A 707 19.74 35.74 -27.84
CA ASP A 707 20.04 35.77 -26.42
C ASP A 707 21.45 36.33 -26.21
N ARG A 708 21.62 37.13 -25.15
CA ARG A 708 22.88 37.83 -24.89
C ARG A 708 23.97 36.93 -24.31
N LEU A 709 23.59 35.78 -23.74
CA LEU A 709 24.48 34.88 -23.02
C LEU A 709 24.66 33.55 -23.75
N PHE A 710 23.57 32.90 -24.12
CA PHE A 710 23.57 31.58 -24.75
C PHE A 710 23.59 31.67 -26.25
N LYS A 711 24.36 30.77 -26.87
CA LYS A 711 24.38 30.60 -28.31
C LYS A 711 23.19 29.74 -28.72
N ILE A 712 22.16 30.39 -29.23
CA ILE A 712 20.94 29.73 -29.71
C ILE A 712 20.95 29.73 -31.24
N LYS A 713 20.83 28.54 -31.83
CA LYS A 713 20.62 28.34 -33.26
C LYS A 713 19.22 27.80 -33.50
N GLU A 714 18.47 28.50 -34.32
CA GLU A 714 17.20 27.99 -34.83
C GLU A 714 17.47 27.03 -35.99
N MET A 715 16.92 25.82 -35.87
CA MET A 715 16.98 24.78 -36.88
C MET A 715 15.58 24.62 -37.48
N GLN A 716 15.48 24.56 -38.81
CA GLN A 716 14.26 24.09 -39.44
C GLN A 716 14.11 22.59 -39.22
N ASN A 717 12.88 22.13 -38.98
CA ASN A 717 12.60 20.69 -38.97
C ASN A 717 13.04 20.09 -40.30
N SER A 718 13.94 19.10 -40.24
CA SER A 718 14.50 18.40 -41.39
C SER A 718 14.10 16.94 -41.40
N VAL A 719 14.20 16.31 -42.57
CA VAL A 719 14.11 14.84 -42.67
C VAL A 719 15.32 14.18 -42.00
N ASP A 720 16.45 14.89 -41.90
CA ASP A 720 17.64 14.39 -41.24
C ASP A 720 17.47 14.27 -39.72
N ASN A 721 18.05 13.21 -39.15
CA ASN A 721 17.95 12.92 -37.73
C ASN A 721 18.78 13.86 -36.85
N ILE A 722 18.24 14.17 -35.67
CA ILE A 722 18.95 14.85 -34.59
C ILE A 722 19.79 13.82 -33.86
N ILE A 723 21.10 14.07 -33.79
CA ILE A 723 22.06 13.11 -33.21
C ILE A 723 22.62 13.68 -31.92
N VAL A 724 22.51 12.92 -30.84
CA VAL A 724 23.12 13.23 -29.53
C VAL A 724 24.06 12.08 -29.15
N GLU A 725 25.26 12.40 -28.69
CA GLU A 725 26.31 11.40 -28.47
C GLU A 725 27.11 11.72 -27.20
N ASN A 726 27.42 10.69 -26.42
CA ASN A 726 28.38 10.76 -25.32
C ASN A 726 29.42 9.62 -25.44
N SER A 727 30.21 9.37 -24.40
CA SER A 727 31.23 8.30 -24.41
C SER A 727 30.64 6.88 -24.46
N TYR A 728 29.39 6.69 -24.04
CA TYR A 728 28.76 5.37 -23.87
C TYR A 728 27.74 5.03 -24.96
N MET A 729 27.05 6.03 -25.50
CA MET A 729 25.98 5.82 -26.46
C MET A 729 25.83 6.97 -27.46
N LYS A 730 25.22 6.63 -28.58
CA LYS A 730 24.78 7.56 -29.62
C LYS A 730 23.28 7.35 -29.86
N LEU A 731 22.54 8.45 -29.87
CA LEU A 731 21.08 8.46 -29.99
C LEU A 731 20.69 9.24 -31.24
N TRP A 732 19.72 8.72 -31.97
CA TRP A 732 19.11 9.41 -33.10
C TRP A 732 17.65 9.66 -32.79
N PHE A 733 17.24 10.90 -32.94
CA PHE A 733 15.86 11.35 -32.83
C PHE A 733 15.39 11.81 -34.21
N SER A 734 14.12 11.58 -34.50
CA SER A 734 13.48 12.05 -35.71
C SER A 734 13.61 13.58 -35.83
N GLY A 735 14.14 14.08 -36.94
CA GLY A 735 14.19 15.53 -37.20
C GLY A 735 12.81 16.17 -37.36
N MET A 736 11.77 15.35 -37.59
CA MET A 736 10.40 15.81 -37.75
C MET A 736 9.61 15.82 -36.43
N SER A 737 9.67 14.73 -35.66
CA SER A 737 8.86 14.57 -34.43
C SER A 737 9.64 14.82 -33.14
N GLY A 738 10.98 14.78 -33.19
CA GLY A 738 11.84 14.82 -32.00
C GLY A 738 11.84 13.54 -31.17
N LEU A 739 11.16 12.48 -31.63
CA LEU A 739 11.08 11.21 -30.91
C LEU A 739 12.27 10.31 -31.23
N LEU A 740 12.67 9.48 -30.27
CA LEU A 740 13.79 8.54 -30.42
C LEU A 740 13.48 7.51 -31.53
N GLU A 741 14.46 7.25 -32.39
CA GLU A 741 14.37 6.28 -33.48
C GLU A 741 15.44 5.18 -33.37
N LYS A 742 16.61 5.50 -32.81
CA LYS A 742 17.75 4.57 -32.77
C LYS A 742 18.67 4.83 -31.59
N ILE A 743 19.19 3.76 -31.03
CA ILE A 743 20.25 3.76 -30.01
C ILE A 743 21.45 2.96 -30.56
N ASN A 744 22.65 3.46 -30.34
CA ASN A 744 23.88 2.71 -30.51
C ASN A 744 24.62 2.68 -29.18
N THR A 745 24.87 1.46 -28.69
CA THR A 745 25.71 1.21 -27.53
C THR A 745 27.16 1.12 -28.01
N LYS A 746 28.03 2.02 -27.53
CA LYS A 746 29.41 2.09 -28.02
C LYS A 746 30.28 0.95 -27.51
N ASP A 747 29.96 0.42 -26.33
CA ASP A 747 30.73 -0.64 -25.68
C ASP A 747 30.75 -1.94 -26.52
N ASP A 748 29.63 -2.30 -27.15
CA ASP A 748 29.52 -3.47 -28.03
C ASP A 748 29.26 -3.11 -29.51
N GLY A 749 29.18 -1.81 -29.83
CA GLY A 749 28.95 -1.29 -31.18
C GLY A 749 27.57 -1.59 -31.75
N LYS A 750 26.64 -2.16 -30.98
CA LYS A 750 25.35 -2.62 -31.50
C LYS A 750 24.40 -1.46 -31.78
N ASN A 751 23.64 -1.59 -32.85
CA ASN A 751 22.60 -0.64 -33.22
C ASN A 751 21.23 -1.26 -32.92
N HIS A 752 20.44 -0.56 -32.12
CA HIS A 752 19.08 -0.92 -31.75
C HIS A 752 18.13 0.09 -32.39
N GLN A 753 17.25 -0.38 -33.28
CA GLN A 753 16.14 0.43 -33.77
C GLN A 753 15.10 0.51 -32.65
N MET A 754 14.76 1.72 -32.21
CA MET A 754 13.81 1.97 -31.14
C MET A 754 12.96 3.17 -31.52
N LYS A 755 11.75 2.91 -32.03
CA LYS A 755 10.79 3.95 -32.38
C LYS A 755 9.91 4.24 -31.16
N VAL A 756 9.99 5.46 -30.64
CA VAL A 756 9.08 5.93 -29.60
C VAL A 756 7.88 6.61 -30.26
N GLU A 757 6.68 6.20 -29.86
CA GLU A 757 5.41 6.77 -30.32
C GLU A 757 4.51 7.04 -29.12
N PHE A 758 3.60 8.00 -29.28
CA PHE A 758 2.52 8.23 -28.34
C PHE A 758 1.22 7.84 -29.01
N ALA A 759 0.44 7.01 -28.34
CA ALA A 759 -0.88 6.60 -28.77
C ALA A 759 -1.84 6.67 -27.59
N TRP A 760 -3.14 6.68 -27.87
CA TRP A 760 -4.16 6.68 -26.83
C TRP A 760 -5.26 5.66 -27.15
N TYR A 761 -5.86 5.11 -26.10
CA TYR A 761 -7.02 4.22 -26.21
C TYR A 761 -8.30 4.97 -25.87
N GLY A 762 -9.35 4.76 -26.66
CA GLY A 762 -10.69 5.18 -26.28
C GLY A 762 -11.32 4.20 -25.30
N THR A 763 -12.61 4.39 -25.02
CA THR A 763 -13.43 3.42 -24.28
C THR A 763 -14.48 2.83 -25.20
N THR A 764 -14.73 1.53 -25.05
CA THR A 764 -15.76 0.83 -25.82
C THR A 764 -17.12 1.55 -25.83
N SER A 765 -17.89 1.38 -26.91
CA SER A 765 -19.29 1.86 -27.02
C SER A 765 -20.30 1.00 -26.27
N ASN A 766 -19.89 -0.18 -25.78
CA ASN A 766 -20.74 -1.11 -25.02
C ASN A 766 -21.26 -0.51 -23.69
N ARG A 767 -22.20 -1.19 -23.03
CA ARG A 767 -22.78 -0.73 -21.75
C ARG A 767 -21.71 -0.52 -20.67
N ASP A 768 -20.82 -1.49 -20.52
CA ASP A 768 -19.68 -1.40 -19.60
C ASP A 768 -18.57 -0.54 -20.21
N LYS A 769 -17.93 0.30 -19.41
CA LYS A 769 -16.94 1.31 -19.85
C LYS A 769 -15.64 1.17 -19.08
N SER A 770 -14.55 1.66 -19.67
CA SER A 770 -13.31 1.93 -18.92
C SER A 770 -13.60 2.87 -17.75
N GLY A 771 -12.92 2.66 -16.64
CA GLY A 771 -13.07 3.45 -15.41
C GLY A 771 -11.80 3.38 -14.57
N ALA A 772 -11.92 3.68 -13.27
CA ALA A 772 -10.76 3.65 -12.37
C ALA A 772 -10.14 2.23 -12.26
N TYR A 773 -10.98 1.19 -12.26
CA TYR A 773 -10.56 -0.21 -12.17
C TYR A 773 -10.34 -0.82 -13.56
N LEU A 774 -11.36 -0.72 -14.43
CA LEU A 774 -11.44 -1.45 -15.69
C LEU A 774 -10.77 -0.71 -16.84
N PHE A 775 -10.04 -1.44 -17.67
CA PHE A 775 -9.55 -0.96 -18.97
C PHE A 775 -10.23 -1.73 -20.11
N LEU A 776 -11.20 -1.07 -20.76
CA LEU A 776 -12.04 -1.62 -21.83
C LEU A 776 -11.89 -0.76 -23.11
N PRO A 777 -10.79 -0.90 -23.85
CA PRO A 777 -10.51 -0.10 -25.03
C PRO A 777 -11.55 -0.32 -26.15
N ASP A 778 -11.71 0.67 -27.03
CA ASP A 778 -12.57 0.59 -28.23
C ASP A 778 -11.89 -0.05 -29.45
N GLY A 779 -10.73 -0.67 -29.26
CA GLY A 779 -9.89 -1.28 -30.29
C GLY A 779 -8.41 -1.01 -30.02
N ASP A 780 -7.60 -1.09 -31.07
CA ASP A 780 -6.19 -0.73 -31.01
C ASP A 780 -5.97 0.76 -30.70
N ALA A 781 -4.80 1.10 -30.18
CA ALA A 781 -4.43 2.49 -29.87
C ALA A 781 -4.43 3.36 -31.13
N LYS A 782 -4.84 4.63 -30.99
CA LYS A 782 -4.92 5.64 -32.06
C LYS A 782 -3.80 6.67 -31.98
#